data_AF-A0A316YU96-F1
#
_entry.id   AF-A0A316YU96-F1
#
_cell.length_a   1.000
_cell.length_b   1.000
_cell.length_c   1.000
_cell.angle_alpha   90.00
_cell.angle_beta   90.00
_cell.angle_gamma   90.00
#
_symmetry.space_group_name_H-M   'P 1'
#
loop_
_entity.id
_entity.type
_entity.pdbx_description
1 polymer ?
#
loop_
_entity_poly.entity_id
_entity_poly.type
_entity_poly.pdbx_seq_one_letter_code
_entity_poly.pdbx_strand_id
1 'polypeptide(L)'
;MLTGKFVPLLATVLASLSLTSSAPTAADKRQISLPDSIIPKLGNLTDPIANNAPDGIILQPPTPAIDTKEPFPKSDIKPKKLGYFWTGSEDRKHKDFLAAVSLDDDTFGTFVDIAEVPTSGNEPHHVGASADGKTIVGGGLLSLLKTQDTAFYFDVTDPYRPQFKKSNRAALASITDEIRAKPDGGFFITYMGSAAGTSPGRLIETNADNDIIGQWPESLDNLNALSQQFSPHGLSIDWQNNLILTSDYVVPLSVLKPSTGIQRANTLRLWNLKDRSILSTITIPHGGGIQDVKFIPGNEEGAAIATAVHLGQVWIIYPRRKDATTGQQGTAELLYDLGPKARDTTAIYTTFSRDGRYLYGTITTGNHIFALDLKDLKNIKRLDDPDENQNSQGVPVIGPHFLSLSPDEKHLIVTDYFVRTGDFGILNTPGNYFAHVIDVDQDDGSLHFNRTIDFVKPFSERGGSRPHSSVIYDFSGPEPRALSFPVISHRASLIFSNSITPFRTTLTMKTFSLLLLAGAAAAAPFSLPDGFPNPSPSQLMKIQSEAGGTLPNTALPTKLPADAIQSLQVIAVNEIFETAYFSSLLDNVTNGVSGYTDFGGLDKAYVVKSLKAIRAQEEIHAIGANAILASAGGKTIGPCNYMFPVSDFKSAIALAATFTDLVLGTLQGVQKTFALDGGQAANGLVSLVGSIIGQEGEQDGAYRLIQRKTPSASPFLTAAAGPFAFNGVNQMFIVPGSCKPSSNVSSIHIPSFDTLKLDASNAMPEAKSVGALKFDTSYGKVSSSSNHLAYISGQNKPVVVPIKSVHSNGKNSATFTASFPYDKGFSHGLTVAALVDNAGPFADAAAVAKCTVAGPGLIEID
;
A
#
# COMPACT_ATOMS: atom_id res chain seq x y z
N MET A 1 47.87 30.23 40.10
CA MET A 1 47.05 31.42 40.38
C MET A 1 46.07 31.53 39.24
N LEU A 2 44.86 30.98 39.45
CA LEU A 2 43.69 31.74 39.94
C LEU A 2 43.11 32.56 38.77
N THR A 3 42.06 32.07 38.10
CA THR A 3 40.65 32.38 38.44
C THR A 3 40.44 33.89 38.53
N GLY A 4 39.67 34.52 37.64
CA GLY A 4 38.21 34.46 37.71
C GLY A 4 37.67 35.57 38.62
N LYS A 5 36.46 36.05 38.28
CA LYS A 5 35.47 36.78 39.11
C LYS A 5 35.42 38.32 39.01
N PHE A 6 34.28 39.02 39.12
CA PHE A 6 32.79 38.78 39.20
C PHE A 6 32.14 40.21 39.06
N VAL A 7 31.02 40.47 38.34
CA VAL A 7 29.60 40.69 38.82
C VAL A 7 29.41 41.96 39.71
N PRO A 8 28.32 42.79 39.67
CA PRO A 8 26.85 42.53 39.55
C PRO A 8 26.11 43.45 38.53
N LEU A 9 24.79 43.35 38.23
CA LEU A 9 23.63 43.28 39.14
C LEU A 9 22.33 42.79 38.44
N LEU A 10 21.61 41.95 39.21
CA LEU A 10 20.21 41.51 39.17
C LEU A 10 19.17 42.67 39.11
N ALA A 11 18.05 42.52 38.38
CA ALA A 11 16.65 42.57 38.91
C ALA A 11 15.53 42.94 37.88
N THR A 12 14.61 41.97 37.61
CA THR A 12 13.10 42.02 37.52
C THR A 12 12.39 42.99 36.54
N VAL A 13 11.39 42.61 35.71
CA VAL A 13 10.04 42.07 36.02
C VAL A 13 9.39 41.38 34.78
N LEU A 14 8.52 40.39 35.05
CA LEU A 14 7.64 39.56 34.20
C LEU A 14 6.54 40.27 33.36
N ALA A 15 5.97 39.46 32.44
CA ALA A 15 4.60 39.46 31.84
C ALA A 15 4.51 40.00 30.39
N SER A 16 3.94 39.34 29.38
CA SER A 16 3.05 38.17 29.33
C SER A 16 2.92 37.65 27.89
N LEU A 17 3.34 36.40 27.65
CA LEU A 17 2.65 35.44 26.78
C LEU A 17 3.03 34.04 27.26
N SER A 18 2.42 33.71 28.39
CA SER A 18 2.19 32.35 28.85
C SER A 18 1.31 31.64 27.83
N LEU A 19 1.88 30.74 27.04
CA LEU A 19 1.24 29.46 26.81
C LEU A 19 2.09 28.43 27.54
N THR A 20 1.46 27.88 28.57
CA THR A 20 1.83 26.72 29.36
C THR A 20 2.57 25.65 28.59
N SER A 21 3.45 24.92 29.27
CA SER A 21 3.72 23.52 28.95
C SER A 21 2.39 22.77 28.87
N SER A 22 1.84 22.63 27.67
CA SER A 22 0.91 21.57 27.35
C SER A 22 1.72 20.38 26.86
N ALA A 23 1.37 19.20 27.37
CA ALA A 23 1.66 17.89 26.81
C ALA A 23 1.75 17.91 25.27
N PRO A 24 2.51 16.99 24.64
CA PRO A 24 2.79 17.01 23.20
C PRO A 24 1.53 17.29 22.41
N THR A 25 1.47 18.42 21.71
CA THR A 25 0.35 18.65 20.78
C THR A 25 0.52 17.65 19.66
N ALA A 26 -0.44 16.72 19.64
CA ALA A 26 -0.61 15.61 18.73
C ALA A 26 0.00 15.85 17.35
N ALA A 27 0.77 14.87 16.89
CA ALA A 27 1.10 14.70 15.48
C ALA A 27 -0.17 14.98 14.67
N ASP A 28 -0.05 15.91 13.75
CA ASP A 28 -1.14 16.52 13.00
C ASP A 28 -2.07 15.42 12.46
N LYS A 29 -3.35 15.49 12.85
CA LYS A 29 -4.43 14.50 12.63
C LYS A 29 -4.82 14.41 11.15
N ARG A 30 -3.86 14.16 10.26
CA ARG A 30 -3.94 14.48 8.84
C ARG A 30 -4.76 13.45 8.07
N GLN A 31 -5.98 13.86 7.77
CA GLN A 31 -6.74 13.46 6.58
C GLN A 31 -5.96 13.82 5.32
N ILE A 32 -5.93 12.90 4.35
CA ILE A 32 -5.62 13.26 2.96
C ILE A 32 -6.98 13.42 2.29
N SER A 33 -7.29 14.62 1.80
CA SER A 33 -8.42 14.85 0.91
C SER A 33 -7.85 15.41 -0.37
N LEU A 34 -8.00 14.65 -1.45
CA LEU A 34 -7.75 15.19 -2.79
C LEU A 34 -8.98 16.03 -3.15
N PRO A 35 -8.85 17.34 -3.43
CA PRO A 35 -9.99 18.10 -3.92
C PRO A 35 -10.46 17.51 -5.24
N ASP A 36 -11.78 17.36 -5.41
CA ASP A 36 -12.47 16.81 -6.59
C ASP A 36 -11.97 17.38 -7.93
N SER A 37 -11.36 18.56 -7.90
CA SER A 37 -10.77 19.28 -9.03
C SER A 37 -9.46 18.71 -9.59
N ILE A 38 -8.83 17.71 -8.94
CA ILE A 38 -7.57 17.10 -9.42
C ILE A 38 -7.82 15.86 -10.29
N ILE A 39 -9.05 15.34 -10.34
CA ILE A 39 -9.43 14.28 -11.29
C ILE A 39 -9.85 14.96 -12.61
N PRO A 40 -9.08 14.83 -13.72
CA PRO A 40 -9.43 15.50 -14.97
C PRO A 40 -10.75 14.97 -15.51
N LYS A 41 -11.77 15.84 -15.66
CA LYS A 41 -12.97 15.53 -16.44
C LYS A 41 -12.60 15.50 -17.92
N LEU A 42 -12.13 14.36 -18.40
CA LEU A 42 -11.89 14.09 -19.82
C LEU A 42 -13.21 13.62 -20.45
N GLY A 43 -14.12 14.54 -20.76
CA GLY A 43 -15.36 14.21 -21.48
C GLY A 43 -15.08 13.43 -22.77
N ASN A 44 -16.00 12.58 -23.23
CA ASN A 44 -15.93 11.69 -24.42
C ASN A 44 -14.65 10.83 -24.62
N LEU A 45 -13.64 10.95 -23.76
CA LEU A 45 -12.36 10.23 -23.80
C LEU A 45 -12.22 9.22 -22.64
N THR A 46 -13.11 9.25 -21.66
CA THR A 46 -13.18 8.30 -20.53
C THR A 46 -13.47 6.87 -20.97
N ASP A 47 -14.42 6.67 -21.90
CA ASP A 47 -14.78 5.36 -22.46
C ASP A 47 -13.59 4.60 -23.06
N PRO A 48 -12.81 5.17 -24.00
CA PRO A 48 -11.67 4.46 -24.59
C PRO A 48 -10.50 4.26 -23.62
N ILE A 49 -10.33 5.08 -22.58
CA ILE A 49 -9.27 4.89 -21.56
C ILE A 49 -9.64 3.76 -20.59
N ALA A 50 -10.90 3.72 -20.12
CA ALA A 50 -11.39 2.68 -19.23
C ALA A 50 -11.43 1.29 -19.89
N ASN A 51 -11.55 1.23 -21.22
CA ASN A 51 -11.57 -0.02 -21.98
C ASN A 51 -10.17 -0.52 -22.40
N ASN A 52 -9.11 0.28 -22.25
CA ASN A 52 -7.73 -0.05 -22.65
C ASN A 52 -6.76 -0.19 -21.46
N ALA A 53 -7.26 -0.15 -20.22
CA ALA A 53 -6.44 -0.40 -19.03
C ALA A 53 -6.03 -1.89 -18.99
N PRO A 54 -4.75 -2.24 -18.74
CA PRO A 54 -4.30 -3.62 -18.72
C PRO A 54 -4.92 -4.41 -17.56
N ASP A 55 -5.53 -5.55 -17.88
CA ASP A 55 -6.07 -6.50 -16.90
C ASP A 55 -4.93 -7.18 -16.12
N GLY A 56 -5.09 -7.32 -14.79
CA GLY A 56 -4.21 -8.15 -13.95
C GLY A 56 -3.20 -7.43 -13.04
N ILE A 57 -3.16 -6.09 -13.03
CA ILE A 57 -2.35 -5.31 -12.06
C ILE A 57 -3.19 -5.02 -10.81
N ILE A 58 -2.62 -5.24 -9.60
CA ILE A 58 -3.31 -4.97 -8.31
C ILE A 58 -3.67 -3.49 -8.18
N LEU A 59 -2.73 -2.59 -8.43
CA LEU A 59 -2.97 -1.15 -8.50
C LEU A 59 -3.47 -0.79 -9.89
N GLN A 60 -4.74 -0.41 -9.95
CA GLN A 60 -5.41 0.02 -11.17
C GLN A 60 -5.05 1.49 -11.48
N PRO A 61 -4.90 1.86 -12.75
CA PRO A 61 -4.75 3.26 -13.10
C PRO A 61 -5.98 4.05 -12.61
N PRO A 62 -5.80 5.25 -12.03
CA PRO A 62 -6.91 6.10 -11.60
C PRO A 62 -7.63 6.64 -12.84
N THR A 63 -8.55 5.85 -13.40
CA THR A 63 -9.39 6.24 -14.52
C THR A 63 -10.58 7.05 -13.99
N PRO A 64 -10.92 8.20 -14.62
CA PRO A 64 -12.12 8.91 -14.23
C PRO A 64 -13.36 8.04 -14.43
N ALA A 65 -14.36 8.20 -13.57
CA ALA A 65 -15.62 7.48 -13.72
C ALA A 65 -16.34 7.89 -15.01
N ILE A 66 -17.03 6.93 -15.62
CA ILE A 66 -17.90 7.19 -16.77
C ILE A 66 -19.19 7.84 -16.27
N ASP A 67 -19.53 8.98 -16.85
CA ASP A 67 -20.81 9.65 -16.66
C ASP A 67 -21.91 8.90 -17.42
N THR A 68 -23.08 8.77 -16.80
CA THR A 68 -24.27 8.32 -17.54
C THR A 68 -24.82 9.44 -18.41
N LYS A 69 -25.29 9.11 -19.61
CA LYS A 69 -25.80 10.12 -20.56
C LYS A 69 -27.00 10.91 -20.02
N GLU A 70 -27.91 10.21 -19.35
CA GLU A 70 -29.13 10.81 -18.81
C GLU A 70 -29.11 10.80 -17.27
N PRO A 71 -29.57 11.88 -16.62
CA PRO A 71 -29.78 11.90 -15.17
C PRO A 71 -30.74 10.79 -14.72
N PHE A 72 -30.58 10.32 -13.49
CA PHE A 72 -31.51 9.33 -12.93
C PHE A 72 -32.91 9.94 -12.80
N PRO A 73 -33.98 9.26 -13.27
CA PRO A 73 -35.34 9.78 -13.16
C PRO A 73 -35.76 9.86 -11.70
N LYS A 74 -35.98 11.09 -11.22
CA LYS A 74 -36.40 11.33 -9.84
C LYS A 74 -37.89 11.05 -9.68
N SER A 75 -38.25 10.40 -8.57
CA SER A 75 -39.64 10.24 -8.16
C SER A 75 -40.02 11.27 -7.11
N ASP A 76 -41.24 11.79 -7.18
CA ASP A 76 -41.79 12.75 -6.21
C ASP A 76 -42.54 12.07 -5.05
N ILE A 77 -42.54 10.74 -4.99
CA ILE A 77 -43.08 10.01 -3.85
C ILE A 77 -42.31 10.36 -2.58
N LYS A 78 -43.03 10.38 -1.46
CA LYS A 78 -42.48 10.64 -0.12
C LYS A 78 -42.85 9.47 0.80
N PRO A 79 -42.18 8.32 0.66
CA PRO A 79 -42.50 7.16 1.47
C PRO A 79 -42.21 7.43 2.94
N LYS A 80 -42.98 6.77 3.80
CA LYS A 80 -42.80 6.75 5.25
C LYS A 80 -41.61 5.89 5.64
N LYS A 81 -41.29 4.86 4.86
CA LYS A 81 -40.09 4.05 5.05
C LYS A 81 -39.21 4.11 3.82
N LEU A 82 -37.94 4.43 4.05
CA LEU A 82 -36.96 4.61 3.01
C LEU A 82 -35.71 3.78 3.34
N GLY A 83 -35.27 2.96 2.39
CA GLY A 83 -33.99 2.29 2.45
C GLY A 83 -32.95 3.06 1.63
N TYR A 84 -31.81 3.35 2.22
CA TYR A 84 -30.64 3.81 1.48
C TYR A 84 -29.70 2.64 1.26
N PHE A 85 -29.28 2.41 0.02
CA PHE A 85 -28.42 1.31 -0.38
C PHE A 85 -27.12 1.85 -0.98
N TRP A 86 -25.98 1.47 -0.39
CA TRP A 86 -24.67 1.85 -0.92
C TRP A 86 -24.26 0.85 -2.00
N THR A 87 -24.13 1.35 -3.23
CA THR A 87 -24.21 0.53 -4.44
C THR A 87 -23.07 0.81 -5.40
N GLY A 88 -22.35 -0.24 -5.78
CA GLY A 88 -21.28 -0.17 -6.77
C GLY A 88 -21.81 -0.38 -8.19
N SER A 89 -21.19 0.25 -9.18
CA SER A 89 -21.40 -0.14 -10.58
C SER A 89 -20.88 -1.57 -10.80
N GLU A 90 -21.61 -2.36 -11.59
CA GLU A 90 -21.21 -3.75 -11.89
C GLU A 90 -19.95 -3.78 -12.78
N ASP A 91 -19.85 -2.86 -13.73
CA ASP A 91 -18.67 -2.75 -14.61
C ASP A 91 -17.45 -2.05 -13.99
N ARG A 92 -17.59 -1.41 -12.82
CA ARG A 92 -16.55 -0.66 -12.09
C ARG A 92 -15.95 0.52 -12.84
N LYS A 93 -16.64 0.97 -13.88
CA LYS A 93 -16.24 2.10 -14.73
C LYS A 93 -17.19 3.27 -14.51
N HIS A 94 -18.48 3.00 -14.41
CA HIS A 94 -19.47 4.01 -14.03
C HIS A 94 -19.37 4.39 -12.56
N LYS A 95 -19.83 5.60 -12.23
CA LYS A 95 -19.84 6.09 -10.86
C LYS A 95 -20.60 5.15 -9.93
N ASP A 96 -20.04 4.96 -8.73
CA ASP A 96 -20.76 4.33 -7.63
C ASP A 96 -21.77 5.32 -7.03
N PHE A 97 -22.79 4.84 -6.33
CA PHE A 97 -23.89 5.70 -5.86
C PHE A 97 -24.62 5.19 -4.62
N LEU A 98 -25.24 6.10 -3.89
CA LEU A 98 -26.20 5.81 -2.84
C LEU A 98 -27.61 5.88 -3.42
N ALA A 99 -28.38 4.80 -3.35
CA ALA A 99 -29.76 4.75 -3.85
C ALA A 99 -30.76 4.90 -2.70
N ALA A 100 -31.74 5.81 -2.85
CA ALA A 100 -32.89 5.93 -1.96
C ALA A 100 -34.08 5.17 -2.54
N VAL A 101 -34.65 4.22 -1.81
CA VAL A 101 -35.69 3.30 -2.29
C VAL A 101 -36.85 3.23 -1.30
N SER A 102 -38.09 3.31 -1.80
CA SER A 102 -39.28 3.15 -0.96
C SER A 102 -39.41 1.73 -0.43
N LEU A 103 -39.73 1.63 0.86
CA LEU A 103 -40.07 0.39 1.55
C LEU A 103 -41.54 0.37 2.01
N ASP A 104 -42.34 1.37 1.63
CA ASP A 104 -43.78 1.39 1.90
C ASP A 104 -44.51 0.38 1.00
N ASP A 105 -45.56 -0.27 1.51
CA ASP A 105 -46.26 -1.34 0.78
C ASP A 105 -46.86 -0.89 -0.58
N ASP A 106 -47.34 0.36 -0.68
CA ASP A 106 -47.99 0.90 -1.88
C ASP A 106 -47.02 1.38 -2.97
N THR A 107 -45.77 1.64 -2.59
CA THR A 107 -44.71 2.17 -3.46
C THR A 107 -43.44 1.32 -3.42
N PHE A 108 -43.55 0.10 -2.86
CA PHE A 108 -42.43 -0.78 -2.55
C PHE A 108 -41.47 -0.97 -3.73
N GLY A 109 -40.17 -0.83 -3.47
CA GLY A 109 -39.13 -1.03 -4.48
C GLY A 109 -39.00 0.13 -5.48
N THR A 110 -39.79 1.20 -5.35
CA THR A 110 -39.64 2.39 -6.19
C THR A 110 -38.40 3.18 -5.76
N PHE A 111 -37.46 3.36 -6.69
CA PHE A 111 -36.31 4.23 -6.50
C PHE A 111 -36.76 5.70 -6.50
N VAL A 112 -36.43 6.42 -5.43
CA VAL A 112 -36.81 7.82 -5.20
C VAL A 112 -35.82 8.76 -5.87
N ASP A 113 -34.53 8.57 -5.59
CA ASP A 113 -33.40 9.33 -6.17
C ASP A 113 -32.09 8.56 -5.92
N ILE A 114 -31.00 9.00 -6.54
CA ILE A 114 -29.66 8.50 -6.26
C ILE A 114 -28.67 9.66 -6.02
N ALA A 115 -27.63 9.41 -5.24
CA ALA A 115 -26.48 10.29 -5.07
C ALA A 115 -25.21 9.62 -5.57
N GLU A 116 -24.70 10.06 -6.72
CA GLU A 116 -23.44 9.56 -7.29
C GLU A 116 -22.22 10.15 -6.58
N VAL A 117 -21.17 9.35 -6.44
CA VAL A 117 -19.83 9.83 -6.07
C VAL A 117 -19.00 10.13 -7.32
N PRO A 118 -17.95 10.98 -7.26
CA PRO A 118 -17.17 11.36 -8.44
C PRO A 118 -16.26 10.24 -8.98
N THR A 119 -16.18 9.08 -8.31
CA THR A 119 -15.25 7.98 -8.62
C THR A 119 -16.00 6.67 -8.93
N SER A 120 -15.26 5.70 -9.48
CA SER A 120 -15.78 4.36 -9.80
C SER A 120 -14.86 3.27 -9.29
N GLY A 121 -15.39 2.05 -9.13
CA GLY A 121 -14.60 0.90 -8.66
C GLY A 121 -14.12 1.09 -7.22
N ASN A 122 -14.87 1.84 -6.41
CA ASN A 122 -14.57 2.02 -4.99
C ASN A 122 -14.85 0.75 -4.19
N GLU A 123 -15.64 -0.16 -4.77
CA GLU A 123 -16.25 -1.32 -4.11
C GLU A 123 -17.04 -0.88 -2.87
N PRO A 124 -18.20 -0.21 -3.07
CA PRO A 124 -19.14 0.09 -2.00
C PRO A 124 -19.35 -1.10 -1.08
N HIS A 125 -19.11 -0.89 0.21
CA HIS A 125 -19.15 -1.93 1.23
C HIS A 125 -20.16 -1.54 2.32
N HIS A 126 -19.75 -1.36 3.57
CA HIS A 126 -20.64 -1.00 4.68
C HIS A 126 -21.04 0.48 4.71
N VAL A 127 -22.19 0.75 5.31
CA VAL A 127 -22.81 2.08 5.41
C VAL A 127 -23.26 2.36 6.84
N GLY A 128 -23.21 3.61 7.26
CA GLY A 128 -23.71 4.06 8.56
C GLY A 128 -24.40 5.42 8.48
N ALA A 129 -25.48 5.59 9.23
CA ALA A 129 -26.15 6.89 9.40
C ALA A 129 -25.65 7.57 10.68
N SER A 130 -25.46 8.91 10.62
CA SER A 130 -25.16 9.75 11.78
C SER A 130 -26.30 9.70 12.80
N ALA A 131 -25.97 9.95 14.06
CA ALA A 131 -26.96 9.89 15.16
C ALA A 131 -28.12 10.89 14.98
N ASP A 132 -27.91 11.99 14.26
CA ASP A 132 -28.95 12.98 13.95
C ASP A 132 -29.74 12.65 12.66
N GLY A 133 -29.40 11.57 11.96
CA GLY A 133 -30.06 11.13 10.74
C GLY A 133 -29.87 12.07 9.54
N LYS A 134 -28.84 12.92 9.53
CA LYS A 134 -28.62 13.89 8.42
C LYS A 134 -27.46 13.55 7.52
N THR A 135 -26.58 12.66 7.94
CA THR A 135 -25.43 12.23 7.16
C THR A 135 -25.40 10.72 7.06
N ILE A 136 -25.13 10.22 5.87
CA ILE A 136 -24.77 8.81 5.66
C ILE A 136 -23.31 8.75 5.25
N VAL A 137 -22.56 7.78 5.76
CA VAL A 137 -21.20 7.46 5.34
C VAL A 137 -21.15 6.06 4.76
N GLY A 138 -20.57 5.91 3.58
CA GLY A 138 -20.31 4.63 2.92
C GLY A 138 -18.82 4.35 2.82
N GLY A 139 -18.40 3.12 3.11
CA GLY A 139 -17.04 2.64 2.92
C GLY A 139 -16.77 2.19 1.49
N GLY A 140 -15.58 2.47 0.98
CA GLY A 140 -15.06 1.91 -0.26
C GLY A 140 -13.97 0.88 0.01
N LEU A 141 -14.32 -0.41 -0.01
CA LEU A 141 -13.43 -1.51 0.38
C LEU A 141 -12.17 -1.55 -0.48
N LEU A 142 -12.30 -1.38 -1.80
CA LEU A 142 -11.19 -1.52 -2.76
C LEU A 142 -10.79 -0.19 -3.40
N SER A 143 -11.20 0.93 -2.81
CA SER A 143 -10.82 2.28 -3.28
C SER A 143 -9.30 2.49 -3.32
N LEU A 144 -8.56 1.76 -2.46
CA LEU A 144 -7.09 1.72 -2.47
C LEU A 144 -6.51 1.34 -3.84
N LEU A 145 -7.16 0.43 -4.57
CA LEU A 145 -6.61 -0.08 -5.83
C LEU A 145 -6.48 1.01 -6.89
N LYS A 146 -7.32 2.06 -6.82
CA LYS A 146 -7.22 3.27 -7.66
C LYS A 146 -6.65 4.46 -6.90
N THR A 147 -6.10 4.27 -5.70
CA THR A 147 -5.57 5.33 -4.82
C THR A 147 -6.59 6.43 -4.47
N GLN A 148 -7.86 6.05 -4.35
CA GLN A 148 -8.98 6.96 -4.09
C GLN A 148 -9.20 7.17 -2.58
N ASP A 149 -10.09 8.12 -2.26
CA ASP A 149 -10.65 8.23 -0.90
C ASP A 149 -11.47 6.98 -0.55
N THR A 150 -11.60 6.65 0.74
CA THR A 150 -12.15 5.35 1.18
C THR A 150 -13.42 5.48 2.02
N ALA A 151 -13.78 6.69 2.46
CA ALA A 151 -15.05 6.99 3.12
C ALA A 151 -15.76 8.13 2.38
N PHE A 152 -17.03 7.89 2.03
CA PHE A 152 -17.86 8.79 1.23
C PHE A 152 -19.05 9.25 2.05
N TYR A 153 -19.26 10.55 2.18
CA TYR A 153 -20.30 11.15 3.00
C TYR A 153 -21.39 11.74 2.12
N PHE A 154 -22.63 11.53 2.52
CA PHE A 154 -23.83 12.00 1.85
C PHE A 154 -24.65 12.86 2.80
N ASP A 155 -25.10 14.01 2.33
CA ASP A 155 -26.13 14.81 3.01
C ASP A 155 -27.50 14.21 2.68
N VAL A 156 -28.24 13.87 3.73
CA VAL A 156 -29.61 13.34 3.67
C VAL A 156 -30.57 14.16 4.53
N THR A 157 -30.26 15.44 4.77
CA THR A 157 -31.15 16.36 5.47
C THR A 157 -32.51 16.47 4.77
N ASP A 158 -32.53 16.46 3.44
CA ASP A 158 -33.71 16.07 2.68
C ASP A 158 -33.63 14.55 2.40
N PRO A 159 -34.43 13.72 3.11
CA PRO A 159 -34.29 12.28 2.97
C PRO A 159 -34.71 11.76 1.60
N TYR A 160 -35.42 12.55 0.79
CA TYR A 160 -35.86 12.10 -0.54
C TYR A 160 -34.91 12.56 -1.65
N ARG A 161 -33.87 13.32 -1.30
CA ARG A 161 -32.92 13.94 -2.23
C ARG A 161 -31.49 13.86 -1.65
N PRO A 162 -30.93 12.64 -1.49
CA PRO A 162 -29.56 12.48 -1.01
C PRO A 162 -28.58 13.19 -1.95
N GLN A 163 -27.50 13.74 -1.38
CA GLN A 163 -26.44 14.41 -2.14
C GLN A 163 -25.07 13.97 -1.66
N PHE A 164 -24.13 13.73 -2.58
CA PHE A 164 -22.73 13.55 -2.21
C PHE A 164 -22.20 14.84 -1.60
N LYS A 165 -21.63 14.73 -0.39
CA LYS A 165 -21.13 15.86 0.40
C LYS A 165 -19.62 16.02 0.27
N LYS A 166 -18.87 14.95 0.57
CA LYS A 166 -17.40 14.88 0.47
C LYS A 166 -16.91 13.44 0.60
N SER A 167 -15.63 13.21 0.37
CA SER A 167 -14.93 11.98 0.74
C SER A 167 -13.64 12.27 1.51
N ASN A 168 -13.10 11.26 2.19
CA ASN A 168 -11.77 11.32 2.79
C ASN A 168 -11.10 9.96 2.89
N ARG A 169 -9.80 9.98 3.22
CA ARG A 169 -9.03 8.79 3.64
C ARG A 169 -8.07 9.09 4.77
N ALA A 170 -7.78 8.05 5.53
CA ALA A 170 -6.76 8.04 6.56
C ALA A 170 -5.36 7.96 5.93
N ALA A 171 -4.35 8.50 6.61
CA ALA A 171 -2.98 8.51 6.10
C ALA A 171 -2.23 7.18 6.34
N LEU A 172 -2.58 6.45 7.40
CA LEU A 172 -1.87 5.25 7.85
C LEU A 172 -2.66 3.96 7.60
N ALA A 173 -3.91 4.06 7.15
CA ALA A 173 -4.83 2.95 7.01
C ALA A 173 -5.74 3.12 5.78
N SER A 174 -6.29 2.00 5.31
CA SER A 174 -7.22 1.94 4.18
C SER A 174 -8.14 0.71 4.33
N ILE A 175 -8.96 0.44 3.32
CA ILE A 175 -9.91 -0.69 3.28
C ILE A 175 -10.98 -0.52 4.37
N THR A 176 -11.87 0.44 4.14
CA THR A 176 -12.97 0.76 5.05
C THR A 176 -13.95 -0.41 5.16
N ASP A 177 -14.36 -0.73 6.38
CA ASP A 177 -15.38 -1.74 6.68
C ASP A 177 -16.44 -1.16 7.64
N GLU A 178 -16.67 -1.76 8.82
CA GLU A 178 -17.72 -1.35 9.76
C GLU A 178 -17.67 0.10 10.26
N ILE A 179 -18.87 0.64 10.48
CA ILE A 179 -19.08 2.04 10.87
C ILE A 179 -20.04 2.14 12.06
N ARG A 180 -19.71 2.99 13.03
CA ARG A 180 -20.57 3.34 14.17
C ARG A 180 -20.64 4.85 14.36
N ALA A 181 -21.85 5.39 14.39
CA ALA A 181 -22.06 6.80 14.68
C ALA A 181 -21.72 7.12 16.14
N LYS A 182 -21.14 8.30 16.33
CA LYS A 182 -20.86 8.83 17.65
C LYS A 182 -22.05 9.66 18.18
N PRO A 183 -22.33 9.62 19.50
CA PRO A 183 -23.35 10.46 20.12
C PRO A 183 -23.14 11.96 19.94
N ASP A 184 -21.87 12.39 19.95
CA ASP A 184 -21.44 13.79 19.80
C ASP A 184 -21.24 14.20 18.33
N GLY A 185 -21.60 13.33 17.37
CA GLY A 185 -21.41 13.54 15.93
C GLY A 185 -20.10 12.95 15.40
N GLY A 186 -20.10 12.63 14.11
CA GLY A 186 -19.03 11.86 13.47
C GLY A 186 -19.17 10.36 13.70
N PHE A 187 -18.08 9.63 13.46
CA PHE A 187 -18.08 8.17 13.38
C PHE A 187 -16.80 7.56 13.95
N PHE A 188 -16.92 6.31 14.41
CA PHE A 188 -15.83 5.35 14.45
C PHE A 188 -15.94 4.41 13.26
N ILE A 189 -14.82 4.13 12.61
CA ILE A 189 -14.78 3.33 11.39
C ILE A 189 -13.59 2.38 11.45
N THR A 190 -13.79 1.10 11.15
CA THR A 190 -12.69 0.14 11.03
C THR A 190 -12.09 0.21 9.63
N TYR A 191 -10.77 0.39 9.57
CA TYR A 191 -9.98 0.29 8.35
C TYR A 191 -9.12 -0.96 8.50
N MET A 192 -9.46 -2.01 7.74
CA MET A 192 -8.88 -3.34 7.91
C MET A 192 -7.39 -3.40 7.61
N GLY A 193 -6.90 -2.53 6.72
CA GLY A 193 -5.53 -2.53 6.24
C GLY A 193 -4.78 -1.26 6.63
N SER A 194 -3.46 -1.34 6.56
CA SER A 194 -2.55 -0.22 6.48
C SER A 194 -2.84 0.59 5.21
N ALA A 195 -2.15 1.72 5.02
CA ALA A 195 -2.24 2.48 3.78
C ALA A 195 -1.93 1.64 2.52
N ALA A 196 -1.19 0.53 2.65
CA ALA A 196 -0.90 -0.41 1.57
C ALA A 196 -1.82 -1.65 1.53
N GLY A 197 -2.84 -1.72 2.39
CA GLY A 197 -3.77 -2.86 2.47
C GLY A 197 -3.21 -4.07 3.23
N THR A 198 -2.08 -3.93 3.93
CA THR A 198 -1.47 -4.98 4.79
C THR A 198 -1.88 -4.82 6.25
N SER A 199 -1.45 -5.69 7.18
CA SER A 199 -1.55 -5.43 8.62
C SER A 199 -0.40 -4.51 9.08
N PRO A 200 -0.58 -3.61 10.06
CA PRO A 200 -1.80 -3.37 10.85
C PRO A 200 -2.76 -2.35 10.22
N GLY A 201 -4.07 -2.63 10.31
CA GLY A 201 -5.15 -1.67 10.10
C GLY A 201 -5.35 -0.71 11.28
N ARG A 202 -6.45 0.06 11.30
CA ARG A 202 -6.72 1.08 12.34
C ARG A 202 -8.22 1.22 12.64
N LEU A 203 -8.53 1.67 13.85
CA LEU A 203 -9.81 2.27 14.19
C LEU A 203 -9.74 3.78 13.92
N ILE A 204 -10.48 4.26 12.93
CA ILE A 204 -10.54 5.66 12.53
C ILE A 204 -11.62 6.36 13.33
N GLU A 205 -11.34 7.59 13.77
CA GLU A 205 -12.31 8.45 14.43
C GLU A 205 -12.51 9.75 13.65
N THR A 206 -13.76 10.15 13.47
CA THR A 206 -14.13 11.43 12.85
C THR A 206 -14.88 12.36 13.81
N ASN A 207 -14.83 13.67 13.52
CA ASN A 207 -15.64 14.68 14.20
C ASN A 207 -17.01 14.85 13.52
N ALA A 208 -17.86 15.74 14.07
CA ALA A 208 -19.19 16.05 13.52
C ALA A 208 -19.18 16.62 12.09
N ASP A 209 -18.08 17.27 11.69
CA ASP A 209 -17.87 17.74 10.31
C ASP A 209 -17.43 16.61 9.37
N ASN A 210 -17.22 15.41 9.91
CA ASN A 210 -16.72 14.21 9.27
C ASN A 210 -15.26 14.31 8.82
N ASP A 211 -14.44 15.09 9.50
CA ASP A 211 -12.98 15.10 9.32
C ASP A 211 -12.34 14.05 10.23
N ILE A 212 -11.27 13.41 9.75
CA ILE A 212 -10.53 12.41 10.54
C ILE A 212 -9.76 13.13 11.64
N ILE A 213 -10.00 12.72 12.89
CA ILE A 213 -9.36 13.30 14.08
C ILE A 213 -8.51 12.30 14.87
N GLY A 214 -8.49 11.02 14.46
CA GLY A 214 -7.70 9.98 15.10
C GLY A 214 -7.59 8.71 14.24
N GLN A 215 -6.48 8.01 14.37
CA GLN A 215 -6.20 6.71 13.74
C GLN A 215 -5.58 5.80 14.80
N TRP A 216 -6.35 4.86 15.35
CA TRP A 216 -6.00 4.14 16.56
C TRP A 216 -5.59 2.68 16.29
N PRO A 217 -4.50 2.18 16.90
CA PRO A 217 -3.58 2.92 17.78
C PRO A 217 -2.70 3.88 16.99
N GLU A 218 -2.38 5.04 17.57
CA GLU A 218 -1.55 6.07 16.94
C GLU A 218 -0.09 5.62 16.76
N SER A 219 0.46 4.94 17.77
CA SER A 219 1.79 4.35 17.75
C SER A 219 1.72 2.83 17.84
N LEU A 220 2.65 2.16 17.16
CA LEU A 220 2.85 0.72 17.19
C LEU A 220 3.84 0.28 18.28
N ASP A 221 4.39 1.22 19.06
CA ASP A 221 5.47 0.96 20.05
C ASP A 221 5.02 0.03 21.20
N ASN A 222 3.71 -0.11 21.41
CA ASN A 222 3.15 -1.03 22.41
C ASN A 222 3.02 -2.45 21.82
N LEU A 223 4.17 -3.10 21.65
CA LEU A 223 4.39 -4.37 20.93
C LEU A 223 3.48 -5.55 21.36
N ASN A 224 2.92 -5.56 22.57
CA ASN A 224 2.19 -6.73 23.06
C ASN A 224 0.81 -6.93 22.41
N ALA A 225 0.01 -5.86 22.24
CA ALA A 225 -1.35 -5.95 21.68
C ALA A 225 -1.38 -6.10 20.14
N LEU A 226 -0.26 -5.78 19.48
CA LEU A 226 -0.07 -5.86 18.03
C LEU A 226 0.96 -6.93 17.63
N SER A 227 1.35 -7.80 18.57
CA SER A 227 2.17 -9.00 18.29
C SER A 227 1.46 -10.01 17.38
N GLN A 228 0.14 -9.86 17.23
CA GLN A 228 -0.74 -10.64 16.36
C GLN A 228 -1.34 -9.73 15.28
N GLN A 229 -1.77 -10.33 14.16
CA GLN A 229 -2.45 -9.62 13.07
C GLN A 229 -3.53 -8.69 13.62
N PHE A 230 -3.47 -7.42 13.22
CA PHE A 230 -4.49 -6.43 13.55
C PHE A 230 -5.12 -5.95 12.24
N SER A 231 -6.29 -6.49 11.93
CA SER A 231 -7.05 -6.23 10.72
C SER A 231 -8.50 -5.98 11.11
N PRO A 232 -8.78 -4.84 11.79
CA PRO A 232 -10.08 -4.59 12.40
C PRO A 232 -11.16 -4.59 11.33
N HIS A 233 -12.18 -5.41 11.52
CA HIS A 233 -13.32 -5.60 10.61
C HIS A 233 -14.60 -5.24 11.35
N GLY A 234 -15.16 -6.15 12.15
CA GLY A 234 -16.31 -5.90 12.99
C GLY A 234 -16.07 -4.78 14.01
N LEU A 235 -17.12 -4.00 14.33
CA LEU A 235 -17.06 -2.89 15.29
C LEU A 235 -18.33 -2.82 16.15
N SER A 236 -18.16 -2.77 17.46
CA SER A 236 -19.25 -2.48 18.40
C SER A 236 -18.77 -1.61 19.55
N ILE A 237 -19.64 -0.71 20.03
CA ILE A 237 -19.30 0.24 21.08
C ILE A 237 -20.36 0.17 22.17
N ASP A 238 -19.90 0.00 23.41
CA ASP A 238 -20.71 0.16 24.61
C ASP A 238 -20.34 1.49 25.27
N TRP A 239 -21.13 2.51 24.95
CA TRP A 239 -20.93 3.87 25.44
C TRP A 239 -21.07 3.97 26.96
N GLN A 240 -21.94 3.16 27.56
CA GLN A 240 -22.23 3.21 28.99
C GLN A 240 -21.08 2.63 29.80
N ASN A 241 -20.52 1.52 29.33
CA ASN A 241 -19.43 0.84 30.01
C ASN A 241 -18.04 1.27 29.52
N ASN A 242 -17.96 2.25 28.62
CA ASN A 242 -16.71 2.81 28.10
C ASN A 242 -15.84 1.76 27.38
N LEU A 243 -16.45 0.92 26.53
CA LEU A 243 -15.76 -0.16 25.81
C LEU A 243 -15.98 -0.06 24.30
N ILE A 244 -14.93 -0.42 23.54
CA ILE A 244 -15.05 -0.75 22.11
C ILE A 244 -14.61 -2.20 21.94
N LEU A 245 -15.27 -2.91 21.03
CA LEU A 245 -14.83 -4.19 20.51
C LEU A 245 -14.60 -4.09 19.02
N THR A 246 -13.44 -4.55 18.57
CA THR A 246 -13.17 -4.80 17.15
C THR A 246 -12.78 -6.24 16.93
N SER A 247 -13.27 -6.89 15.88
CA SER A 247 -12.81 -8.21 15.47
C SER A 247 -11.71 -8.11 14.41
N ASP A 248 -10.84 -9.11 14.31
CA ASP A 248 -9.86 -9.21 13.22
C ASP A 248 -10.27 -10.32 12.24
N TYR A 249 -10.40 -9.94 10.96
CA TYR A 249 -10.90 -10.85 9.93
C TYR A 249 -9.78 -11.38 9.02
N VAL A 250 -9.36 -10.60 8.02
CA VAL A 250 -8.32 -10.99 7.05
C VAL A 250 -7.38 -9.83 6.76
N VAL A 251 -6.14 -10.13 6.37
CA VAL A 251 -5.25 -9.10 5.79
C VAL A 251 -5.76 -8.79 4.38
N PRO A 252 -6.21 -7.56 4.08
CA PRO A 252 -6.87 -7.27 2.80
C PRO A 252 -6.04 -7.64 1.57
N LEU A 253 -4.75 -7.31 1.54
CA LEU A 253 -3.89 -7.62 0.38
C LEU A 253 -3.80 -9.13 0.09
N SER A 254 -4.03 -9.99 1.09
CA SER A 254 -3.99 -11.44 0.91
C SER A 254 -5.16 -12.01 0.11
N VAL A 255 -6.25 -11.25 -0.09
CA VAL A 255 -7.38 -11.67 -0.96
C VAL A 255 -7.13 -11.33 -2.44
N LEU A 256 -6.00 -10.69 -2.75
CA LEU A 256 -5.62 -10.26 -4.10
C LEU A 256 -4.48 -11.15 -4.66
N LYS A 257 -4.45 -11.34 -5.98
CA LYS A 257 -3.30 -12.01 -6.63
C LYS A 257 -2.05 -11.12 -6.50
N PRO A 258 -0.83 -11.67 -6.42
CA PRO A 258 -0.44 -13.06 -6.61
C PRO A 258 -0.52 -13.92 -5.33
N SER A 259 -1.25 -13.49 -4.30
CA SER A 259 -1.38 -14.28 -3.07
C SER A 259 -1.84 -15.71 -3.35
N THR A 260 -1.24 -16.68 -2.67
CA THR A 260 -1.59 -18.10 -2.76
C THR A 260 -2.62 -18.52 -1.72
N GLY A 261 -3.03 -17.62 -0.83
CA GLY A 261 -4.03 -17.89 0.19
C GLY A 261 -4.42 -16.67 1.02
N ILE A 262 -5.59 -16.73 1.65
CA ILE A 262 -6.11 -15.66 2.50
C ILE A 262 -5.50 -15.77 3.90
N GLN A 263 -4.81 -14.72 4.37
CA GLN A 263 -4.34 -14.61 5.75
C GLN A 263 -5.51 -14.20 6.66
N ARG A 264 -5.95 -15.14 7.49
CA ARG A 264 -7.07 -14.97 8.42
C ARG A 264 -6.55 -14.79 9.85
N ALA A 265 -7.20 -13.90 10.60
CA ALA A 265 -6.99 -13.74 12.03
C ALA A 265 -8.02 -14.55 12.84
N ASN A 266 -7.83 -14.66 14.14
CA ASN A 266 -8.72 -15.39 15.03
C ASN A 266 -8.93 -14.64 16.35
N THR A 267 -8.86 -13.32 16.29
CA THR A 267 -8.72 -12.44 17.45
C THR A 267 -9.72 -11.31 17.44
N LEU A 268 -9.98 -10.75 18.63
CA LEU A 268 -10.68 -9.50 18.85
C LEU A 268 -9.80 -8.57 19.69
N ARG A 269 -10.01 -7.26 19.59
CA ARG A 269 -9.42 -6.26 20.47
C ARG A 269 -10.51 -5.66 21.35
N LEU A 270 -10.31 -5.72 22.65
CA LEU A 270 -11.09 -4.99 23.63
C LEU A 270 -10.39 -3.68 23.92
N TRP A 271 -11.10 -2.58 23.77
CA TRP A 271 -10.56 -1.24 23.96
C TRP A 271 -11.28 -0.52 25.09
N ASN A 272 -10.54 0.37 25.72
CA ASN A 272 -11.12 1.44 26.49
C ASN A 272 -11.55 2.56 25.52
N LEU A 273 -12.85 2.88 25.54
CA LEU A 273 -13.39 3.90 24.66
C LEU A 273 -12.72 5.24 24.96
N LYS A 274 -12.77 5.76 26.19
CA LYS A 274 -12.28 7.10 26.58
C LYS A 274 -10.87 7.45 26.09
N ASP A 275 -9.92 6.55 26.25
CA ASP A 275 -8.51 6.80 25.90
C ASP A 275 -8.06 6.15 24.59
N ARG A 276 -8.96 5.39 23.93
CA ARG A 276 -8.69 4.68 22.67
C ARG A 276 -7.53 3.68 22.78
N SER A 277 -7.29 3.15 23.98
CA SER A 277 -6.25 2.14 24.23
C SER A 277 -6.80 0.71 24.15
N ILE A 278 -5.98 -0.22 23.67
CA ILE A 278 -6.31 -1.65 23.69
C ILE A 278 -6.06 -2.17 25.11
N LEU A 279 -7.11 -2.69 25.75
CA LEU A 279 -7.06 -3.34 27.06
C LEU A 279 -6.54 -4.78 26.96
N SER A 280 -6.98 -5.51 25.95
CA SER A 280 -6.59 -6.91 25.75
C SER A 280 -6.88 -7.40 24.33
N THR A 281 -6.26 -8.55 24.00
CA THR A 281 -6.54 -9.32 22.79
C THR A 281 -7.23 -10.62 23.19
N ILE A 282 -8.46 -10.81 22.71
CA ILE A 282 -9.27 -12.00 22.98
C ILE A 282 -9.12 -12.96 21.80
N THR A 283 -8.74 -14.21 22.05
CA THR A 283 -8.55 -15.21 20.99
C THR A 283 -9.72 -16.18 20.94
N ILE A 284 -10.26 -16.41 19.75
CA ILE A 284 -11.13 -17.56 19.47
C ILE A 284 -10.24 -18.66 18.86
N PRO A 285 -10.06 -19.80 19.54
CA PRO A 285 -9.20 -20.88 19.05
C PRO A 285 -9.66 -21.36 17.68
N HIS A 286 -8.74 -21.43 16.71
CA HIS A 286 -9.02 -21.89 15.34
C HIS A 286 -10.10 -21.09 14.59
N GLY A 287 -10.40 -19.86 15.01
CA GLY A 287 -11.53 -19.09 14.47
C GLY A 287 -11.50 -18.84 12.96
N GLY A 288 -10.31 -18.73 12.36
CA GLY A 288 -10.11 -18.64 10.91
C GLY A 288 -10.92 -17.50 10.25
N GLY A 289 -10.87 -16.31 10.83
CA GLY A 289 -11.53 -15.08 10.41
C GLY A 289 -12.67 -14.74 11.37
N ILE A 290 -12.47 -13.75 12.25
CA ILE A 290 -13.55 -13.23 13.10
C ILE A 290 -14.18 -12.05 12.38
N GLN A 291 -15.33 -12.27 11.75
CA GLN A 291 -15.87 -11.28 10.83
C GLN A 291 -16.65 -10.19 11.58
N ASP A 292 -17.65 -10.58 12.36
CA ASP A 292 -18.54 -9.62 13.03
C ASP A 292 -18.37 -9.66 14.56
N VAL A 293 -18.65 -8.54 15.21
CA VAL A 293 -18.73 -8.42 16.67
C VAL A 293 -19.79 -7.40 17.06
N LYS A 294 -20.72 -7.78 17.94
CA LYS A 294 -21.83 -6.92 18.38
C LYS A 294 -22.19 -7.14 19.85
N PHE A 295 -22.21 -6.08 20.64
CA PHE A 295 -22.77 -6.13 22.00
C PHE A 295 -24.23 -6.56 21.95
N ILE A 296 -24.64 -7.46 22.86
CA ILE A 296 -26.02 -7.90 23.02
C ILE A 296 -26.78 -6.78 23.75
N PRO A 297 -27.79 -6.14 23.10
CA PRO A 297 -28.59 -5.12 23.77
C PRO A 297 -29.20 -5.63 25.07
N GLY A 298 -29.18 -4.80 26.12
CA GLY A 298 -29.80 -5.12 27.42
C GLY A 298 -29.14 -6.24 28.23
N ASN A 299 -28.03 -6.84 27.77
CA ASN A 299 -27.34 -7.88 28.52
C ASN A 299 -26.67 -7.31 29.79
N GLU A 300 -26.96 -7.90 30.95
CA GLU A 300 -26.49 -7.41 32.26
C GLU A 300 -24.95 -7.43 32.40
N GLU A 301 -24.29 -8.41 31.78
CA GLU A 301 -22.83 -8.53 31.80
C GLU A 301 -22.14 -7.72 30.69
N GLY A 302 -22.90 -7.00 29.86
CA GLY A 302 -22.37 -6.31 28.68
C GLY A 302 -21.69 -7.29 27.72
N ALA A 303 -22.25 -8.51 27.59
CA ALA A 303 -21.73 -9.51 26.69
C ALA A 303 -21.93 -9.09 25.22
N ALA A 304 -21.06 -9.60 24.35
CA ALA A 304 -21.14 -9.43 22.90
C ALA A 304 -21.14 -10.79 22.22
N ILE A 305 -21.59 -10.84 20.97
CA ILE A 305 -21.35 -12.00 20.10
C ILE A 305 -20.21 -11.70 19.14
N ALA A 306 -19.53 -12.74 18.68
CA ALA A 306 -18.53 -12.71 17.63
C ALA A 306 -18.73 -13.89 16.68
N THR A 307 -18.53 -13.68 15.37
CA THR A 307 -18.73 -14.74 14.37
C THR A 307 -17.39 -15.26 13.83
N ALA A 308 -17.17 -16.57 13.94
CA ALA A 308 -15.97 -17.25 13.46
C ALA A 308 -16.28 -18.00 12.16
N VAL A 309 -15.82 -17.48 11.02
CA VAL A 309 -16.33 -17.92 9.70
C VAL A 309 -15.82 -19.30 9.28
N HIS A 310 -14.54 -19.61 9.57
CA HIS A 310 -14.00 -20.95 9.28
C HIS A 310 -14.76 -22.02 10.09
N LEU A 311 -15.00 -21.73 11.37
CA LEU A 311 -15.70 -22.61 12.27
C LEU A 311 -17.21 -22.64 12.05
N GLY A 312 -17.81 -21.68 11.33
CA GLY A 312 -19.26 -21.59 11.21
C GLY A 312 -19.98 -21.47 12.56
N GLN A 313 -19.43 -20.65 13.47
CA GLN A 313 -19.86 -20.58 14.87
C GLN A 313 -20.12 -19.15 15.33
N VAL A 314 -21.05 -19.01 16.27
CA VAL A 314 -21.29 -17.80 17.05
C VAL A 314 -20.68 -18.00 18.44
N TRP A 315 -19.83 -17.08 18.84
CA TRP A 315 -19.15 -17.07 20.14
C TRP A 315 -19.73 -15.94 20.99
N ILE A 316 -19.84 -16.17 22.30
CA ILE A 316 -20.14 -15.10 23.26
C ILE A 316 -18.84 -14.60 23.88
N ILE A 317 -18.74 -13.29 23.96
CA ILE A 317 -17.61 -12.55 24.51
C ILE A 317 -18.08 -11.87 25.78
N TYR A 318 -17.35 -12.04 26.87
CA TYR A 318 -17.60 -11.36 28.14
C TYR A 318 -16.47 -10.38 28.44
N PRO A 319 -16.63 -9.09 28.09
CA PRO A 319 -15.53 -8.12 28.12
C PRO A 319 -15.02 -7.78 29.52
N ARG A 320 -15.80 -8.06 30.57
CA ARG A 320 -15.45 -7.73 31.96
C ARG A 320 -14.97 -8.93 32.78
N ARG A 321 -15.18 -10.16 32.28
CA ARG A 321 -14.64 -11.37 32.90
C ARG A 321 -13.12 -11.39 32.69
N LYS A 322 -12.41 -12.08 33.58
CA LYS A 322 -10.97 -12.31 33.42
C LYS A 322 -10.74 -13.77 33.04
N ASP A 323 -9.89 -13.98 32.06
CA ASP A 323 -9.43 -15.32 31.71
C ASP A 323 -8.66 -15.92 32.89
N ALA A 324 -9.07 -17.11 33.31
CA ALA A 324 -8.53 -17.74 34.52
C ALA A 324 -7.06 -18.17 34.36
N THR A 325 -6.59 -18.35 33.13
CA THR A 325 -5.24 -18.84 32.83
C THR A 325 -4.24 -17.69 32.70
N THR A 326 -4.62 -16.63 31.99
CA THR A 326 -3.77 -15.49 31.65
C THR A 326 -4.00 -14.28 32.56
N GLY A 327 -5.12 -14.24 33.28
CA GLY A 327 -5.55 -13.09 34.07
C GLY A 327 -5.97 -11.87 33.26
N GLN A 328 -5.94 -11.95 31.92
CA GLN A 328 -6.32 -10.85 31.03
C GLN A 328 -7.83 -10.64 31.04
N GLN A 329 -8.25 -9.40 30.82
CA GLN A 329 -9.65 -9.03 30.72
C GLN A 329 -10.24 -9.49 29.38
N GLY A 330 -11.49 -9.96 29.38
CA GLY A 330 -12.18 -10.50 28.22
C GLY A 330 -12.06 -12.02 28.12
N THR A 331 -13.18 -12.72 28.06
CA THR A 331 -13.24 -14.16 27.77
C THR A 331 -14.12 -14.44 26.56
N ALA A 332 -13.87 -15.55 25.87
CA ALA A 332 -14.68 -16.03 24.76
C ALA A 332 -15.13 -17.47 25.01
N GLU A 333 -16.40 -17.76 24.78
CA GLU A 333 -17.02 -19.07 24.94
C GLU A 333 -17.87 -19.39 23.71
N LEU A 334 -17.93 -20.64 23.28
CA LEU A 334 -18.83 -21.04 22.19
C LEU A 334 -20.28 -20.82 22.65
N LEU A 335 -21.03 -20.01 21.90
CA LEU A 335 -22.45 -19.77 22.17
C LEU A 335 -23.32 -20.73 21.37
N TYR A 336 -23.05 -20.82 20.07
CA TYR A 336 -23.85 -21.64 19.17
C TYR A 336 -23.06 -22.11 17.95
N ASP A 337 -23.35 -23.33 17.52
CA ASP A 337 -22.79 -23.91 16.31
C ASP A 337 -23.85 -23.92 15.20
N LEU A 338 -23.59 -23.19 14.12
CA LEU A 338 -24.56 -23.02 13.03
C LEU A 338 -24.64 -24.24 12.09
N GLY A 339 -23.75 -25.23 12.28
CA GLY A 339 -23.72 -26.47 11.53
C GLY A 339 -22.95 -26.41 10.20
N PRO A 340 -22.99 -27.50 9.41
CA PRO A 340 -22.12 -27.71 8.25
C PRO A 340 -22.22 -26.63 7.16
N LYS A 341 -23.40 -26.09 6.86
CA LYS A 341 -23.56 -25.02 5.85
C LYS A 341 -22.81 -23.73 6.20
N ALA A 342 -22.50 -23.52 7.48
CA ALA A 342 -21.76 -22.35 7.93
C ALA A 342 -20.23 -22.55 7.95
N ARG A 343 -19.75 -23.80 7.83
CA ARG A 343 -18.31 -24.09 7.85
C ARG A 343 -17.63 -23.53 6.62
N ASP A 344 -16.44 -22.98 6.83
CA ASP A 344 -15.63 -22.38 5.75
C ASP A 344 -16.38 -21.33 4.93
N THR A 345 -17.46 -20.75 5.49
CA THR A 345 -18.17 -19.69 4.80
C THR A 345 -17.23 -18.49 4.66
N THR A 346 -17.43 -17.71 3.61
CA THR A 346 -16.65 -16.49 3.47
C THR A 346 -17.03 -15.48 4.54
N ALA A 347 -18.32 -15.29 4.82
CA ALA A 347 -18.79 -14.31 5.80
C ALA A 347 -20.04 -14.81 6.56
N ILE A 348 -20.15 -14.36 7.81
CA ILE A 348 -21.27 -14.41 8.74
C ILE A 348 -21.49 -13.02 9.38
N TYR A 349 -22.39 -12.22 8.82
CA TYR A 349 -22.75 -10.91 9.36
C TYR A 349 -24.03 -11.00 10.19
N THR A 350 -24.23 -10.14 11.19
CA THR A 350 -25.35 -10.25 12.13
C THR A 350 -26.04 -8.94 12.48
N THR A 351 -27.27 -9.02 13.01
CA THR A 351 -27.94 -7.91 13.70
C THR A 351 -28.83 -8.43 14.82
N PHE A 352 -29.14 -7.56 15.77
CA PHE A 352 -30.05 -7.85 16.87
C PHE A 352 -31.39 -7.14 16.72
N SER A 353 -32.43 -7.78 17.26
CA SER A 353 -33.59 -7.07 17.80
C SER A 353 -33.17 -6.09 18.91
N ARG A 354 -33.97 -5.05 19.14
CA ARG A 354 -33.69 -3.95 20.05
C ARG A 354 -33.52 -4.40 21.50
N ASP A 355 -34.26 -5.42 21.91
CA ASP A 355 -34.17 -6.00 23.26
C ASP A 355 -33.05 -7.04 23.40
N GLY A 356 -32.35 -7.35 22.30
CA GLY A 356 -31.25 -8.31 22.25
C GLY A 356 -31.69 -9.77 22.29
N ARG A 357 -32.99 -10.06 22.22
CA ARG A 357 -33.51 -11.43 22.29
C ARG A 357 -33.23 -12.20 21.00
N TYR A 358 -33.54 -11.62 19.85
CA TYR A 358 -33.35 -12.25 18.55
C TYR A 358 -32.06 -11.81 17.89
N LEU A 359 -31.28 -12.78 17.43
CA LEU A 359 -30.10 -12.60 16.59
C LEU A 359 -30.40 -13.11 15.19
N TYR A 360 -30.29 -12.24 14.20
CA TYR A 360 -30.38 -12.58 12.79
C TYR A 360 -29.00 -12.53 12.16
N GLY A 361 -28.72 -13.41 11.21
CA GLY A 361 -27.44 -13.37 10.51
C GLY A 361 -27.46 -14.03 9.14
N THR A 362 -26.44 -13.73 8.35
CA THR A 362 -26.22 -14.32 7.03
C THR A 362 -25.12 -15.36 7.06
N ILE A 363 -25.13 -16.30 6.12
CA ILE A 363 -24.07 -17.25 5.84
C ILE A 363 -23.79 -17.12 4.35
N THR A 364 -22.82 -16.28 3.97
CA THR A 364 -22.68 -15.81 2.60
C THR A 364 -22.53 -16.93 1.58
N THR A 365 -21.54 -17.81 1.71
CA THR A 365 -21.38 -18.92 0.74
C THR A 365 -22.23 -20.15 1.09
N GLY A 366 -22.89 -20.13 2.24
CA GLY A 366 -23.95 -21.09 2.60
C GLY A 366 -25.32 -20.74 2.03
N ASN A 367 -25.47 -19.55 1.42
CA ASN A 367 -26.72 -19.03 0.85
C ASN A 367 -27.90 -19.07 1.82
N HIS A 368 -27.68 -18.64 3.06
CA HIS A 368 -28.67 -18.81 4.12
C HIS A 368 -28.72 -17.60 5.06
N ILE A 369 -29.92 -17.30 5.56
CA ILE A 369 -30.20 -16.32 6.61
C ILE A 369 -30.76 -17.09 7.80
N PHE A 370 -30.07 -17.00 8.94
CA PHE A 370 -30.44 -17.69 10.16
C PHE A 370 -31.08 -16.75 11.19
N ALA A 371 -31.85 -17.33 12.11
CA ALA A 371 -32.47 -16.63 13.22
C ALA A 371 -32.33 -17.45 14.50
N LEU A 372 -31.81 -16.85 15.58
CA LEU A 372 -31.67 -17.46 16.90
C LEU A 372 -32.46 -16.68 17.95
N ASP A 373 -33.16 -17.39 18.84
CA ASP A 373 -33.70 -16.84 20.09
C ASP A 373 -32.66 -17.03 21.21
N LEU A 374 -32.14 -15.91 21.71
CA LEU A 374 -31.12 -15.82 22.74
C LEU A 374 -31.69 -15.59 24.15
N LYS A 375 -33.01 -15.74 24.33
CA LYS A 375 -33.66 -15.57 25.64
C LYS A 375 -32.98 -16.35 26.77
N ASP A 376 -32.49 -17.56 26.48
CA ASP A 376 -31.64 -18.34 27.38
C ASP A 376 -30.31 -18.64 26.70
N LEU A 377 -29.27 -17.89 27.06
CA LEU A 377 -27.92 -18.03 26.51
C LEU A 377 -27.29 -19.42 26.71
N LYS A 378 -27.86 -20.26 27.59
CA LYS A 378 -27.41 -21.65 27.77
C LYS A 378 -28.12 -22.63 26.84
N ASN A 379 -29.29 -22.25 26.33
CA ASN A 379 -30.17 -23.10 25.52
C ASN A 379 -30.71 -22.31 24.32
N ILE A 380 -29.81 -21.89 23.44
CA ILE A 380 -30.16 -21.14 22.24
C ILE A 380 -31.11 -21.96 21.36
N LYS A 381 -32.21 -21.34 20.93
CA LYS A 381 -33.16 -21.94 19.99
C LYS A 381 -32.95 -21.36 18.60
N ARG A 382 -32.69 -22.22 17.61
CA ARG A 382 -32.71 -21.84 16.19
C ARG A 382 -34.15 -21.79 15.68
N LEU A 383 -34.48 -20.76 14.90
CA LEU A 383 -35.82 -20.46 14.41
C LEU A 383 -35.98 -20.74 12.90
N ASP A 384 -34.88 -20.88 12.17
CA ASP A 384 -34.83 -21.28 10.77
C ASP A 384 -34.52 -22.79 10.59
N ASP A 385 -34.90 -23.35 9.44
CA ASP A 385 -34.40 -24.65 8.99
C ASP A 385 -33.06 -24.45 8.25
N PRO A 386 -31.92 -24.96 8.75
CA PRO A 386 -30.63 -24.83 8.06
C PRO A 386 -30.63 -25.37 6.65
N ASP A 387 -31.48 -26.35 6.34
CA ASP A 387 -31.45 -27.05 5.05
C ASP A 387 -32.39 -26.43 4.01
N GLU A 388 -33.22 -25.46 4.40
CA GLU A 388 -34.11 -24.74 3.51
C GLU A 388 -33.36 -23.99 2.39
N ASN A 389 -33.92 -24.02 1.18
CA ASN A 389 -33.50 -23.16 0.08
C ASN A 389 -34.34 -21.88 0.09
N GLN A 390 -33.85 -20.88 0.82
CA GLN A 390 -34.56 -19.63 1.03
C GLN A 390 -34.71 -18.83 -0.26
N ASN A 391 -35.92 -18.34 -0.50
CA ASN A 391 -36.23 -17.50 -1.65
C ASN A 391 -37.38 -16.55 -1.30
N SER A 392 -37.36 -15.36 -1.87
CA SER A 392 -38.45 -14.39 -1.76
C SER A 392 -39.10 -14.21 -3.12
N GLN A 393 -40.37 -14.59 -3.25
CA GLN A 393 -41.12 -14.56 -4.52
C GLN A 393 -40.41 -15.29 -5.68
N GLY A 394 -39.81 -16.45 -5.39
CA GLY A 394 -39.08 -17.22 -6.40
C GLY A 394 -37.69 -16.68 -6.76
N VAL A 395 -37.24 -15.57 -6.16
CA VAL A 395 -35.85 -15.11 -6.23
C VAL A 395 -35.06 -15.81 -5.12
N PRO A 396 -34.10 -16.69 -5.43
CA PRO A 396 -33.31 -17.40 -4.43
C PRO A 396 -32.37 -16.44 -3.71
N VAL A 397 -32.15 -16.67 -2.41
CA VAL A 397 -31.11 -15.99 -1.63
C VAL A 397 -29.75 -16.51 -2.08
N ILE A 398 -28.90 -15.66 -2.64
CA ILE A 398 -27.56 -16.04 -3.17
C ILE A 398 -26.51 -15.04 -2.70
N GLY A 399 -25.51 -15.53 -1.96
CA GLY A 399 -24.44 -14.68 -1.44
C GLY A 399 -24.92 -13.61 -0.44
N PRO A 400 -25.90 -13.89 0.45
CA PRO A 400 -26.41 -12.88 1.35
C PRO A 400 -25.30 -12.40 2.27
N HIS A 401 -25.22 -11.09 2.49
CA HIS A 401 -24.15 -10.52 3.28
C HIS A 401 -24.66 -9.54 4.31
N PHE A 402 -24.86 -8.29 3.93
CA PHE A 402 -25.25 -7.26 4.87
C PHE A 402 -26.73 -7.42 5.20
N LEU A 403 -27.06 -7.20 6.47
CA LEU A 403 -28.44 -7.20 6.92
C LEU A 403 -28.70 -6.08 7.93
N SER A 404 -29.89 -5.49 7.83
CA SER A 404 -30.36 -4.46 8.76
C SER A 404 -31.82 -4.69 9.14
N LEU A 405 -32.12 -4.50 10.42
CA LEU A 405 -33.48 -4.58 10.93
C LEU A 405 -34.11 -3.19 10.90
N SER A 406 -35.36 -3.09 10.44
CA SER A 406 -36.08 -1.83 10.36
C SER A 406 -36.33 -1.22 11.75
N PRO A 407 -36.51 0.11 11.86
CA PRO A 407 -36.79 0.76 13.14
C PRO A 407 -38.04 0.28 13.88
N ASP A 408 -39.02 -0.24 13.16
CA ASP A 408 -40.20 -0.85 13.75
C ASP A 408 -40.07 -2.36 13.97
N GLU A 409 -38.90 -2.93 13.67
CA GLU A 409 -38.51 -4.34 13.84
C GLU A 409 -39.33 -5.34 13.02
N LYS A 410 -40.16 -4.85 12.09
CA LYS A 410 -41.03 -5.68 11.25
C LYS A 410 -40.35 -6.22 10.00
N HIS A 411 -39.23 -5.63 9.59
CA HIS A 411 -38.60 -5.98 8.32
C HIS A 411 -37.09 -6.16 8.50
N LEU A 412 -36.58 -7.29 8.04
CA LEU A 412 -35.17 -7.55 7.87
C LEU A 412 -34.81 -7.33 6.39
N ILE A 413 -33.90 -6.41 6.13
CA ILE A 413 -33.41 -6.10 4.78
C ILE A 413 -32.07 -6.81 4.63
N VAL A 414 -31.92 -7.65 3.60
CA VAL A 414 -30.69 -8.41 3.32
C VAL A 414 -30.24 -8.15 1.88
N THR A 415 -28.96 -7.88 1.66
CA THR A 415 -28.38 -7.70 0.33
C THR A 415 -27.63 -8.96 -0.13
N ASP A 416 -27.89 -9.39 -1.36
CA ASP A 416 -27.30 -10.58 -1.99
C ASP A 416 -25.97 -10.27 -2.69
N TYR A 417 -25.06 -9.67 -1.92
CA TYR A 417 -23.71 -9.36 -2.38
C TYR A 417 -22.72 -9.16 -1.24
N PHE A 418 -21.66 -9.97 -1.20
CA PHE A 418 -20.48 -9.72 -0.37
C PHE A 418 -19.37 -9.03 -1.16
N VAL A 419 -18.49 -9.79 -1.82
CA VAL A 419 -17.37 -9.22 -2.57
C VAL A 419 -17.02 -10.12 -3.74
N ARG A 420 -16.80 -9.49 -4.89
CA ARG A 420 -16.25 -10.15 -6.06
C ARG A 420 -15.03 -9.37 -6.47
N THR A 421 -13.83 -9.95 -6.44
CA THR A 421 -12.63 -9.23 -6.88
C THR A 421 -12.47 -9.26 -8.40
N GLY A 422 -13.09 -10.20 -9.11
CA GLY A 422 -12.79 -10.46 -10.52
C GLY A 422 -11.38 -11.04 -10.69
N ASP A 423 -10.75 -10.75 -11.82
CA ASP A 423 -9.50 -11.41 -12.23
C ASP A 423 -8.27 -11.04 -11.40
N PHE A 424 -8.29 -9.91 -10.69
CA PHE A 424 -7.16 -9.44 -9.88
C PHE A 424 -7.14 -10.01 -8.45
N GLY A 425 -8.17 -10.73 -8.02
CA GLY A 425 -8.19 -11.36 -6.70
C GLY A 425 -8.53 -12.84 -6.70
N ILE A 426 -8.44 -13.42 -5.52
CA ILE A 426 -8.69 -14.85 -5.28
C ILE A 426 -10.04 -15.09 -4.57
N LEU A 427 -10.77 -14.01 -4.25
CA LEU A 427 -12.06 -14.07 -3.56
C LEU A 427 -13.19 -13.56 -4.45
N ASN A 428 -14.04 -14.47 -4.89
CA ASN A 428 -15.17 -14.18 -5.75
C ASN A 428 -16.43 -14.88 -5.24
N THR A 429 -17.28 -14.16 -4.51
CA THR A 429 -18.55 -14.73 -4.05
C THR A 429 -19.63 -14.58 -5.10
N PRO A 430 -20.47 -15.61 -5.34
CA PRO A 430 -21.70 -15.48 -6.09
C PRO A 430 -22.61 -14.41 -5.48
N GLY A 431 -23.43 -13.77 -6.32
CA GLY A 431 -24.46 -12.82 -5.89
C GLY A 431 -25.39 -12.55 -7.07
N ASN A 432 -26.68 -12.33 -6.80
CA ASN A 432 -27.69 -12.02 -7.81
C ASN A 432 -28.08 -10.53 -7.82
N TYR A 433 -27.54 -9.75 -6.86
CA TYR A 433 -27.75 -8.31 -6.71
C TYR A 433 -29.20 -7.90 -6.44
N PHE A 434 -29.95 -8.70 -5.69
CA PHE A 434 -31.23 -8.31 -5.12
C PHE A 434 -31.07 -7.84 -3.67
N ALA A 435 -32.02 -7.05 -3.20
CA ALA A 435 -32.24 -6.89 -1.77
C ALA A 435 -33.53 -7.62 -1.36
N HIS A 436 -33.43 -8.54 -0.42
CA HIS A 436 -34.55 -9.23 0.20
C HIS A 436 -35.14 -8.34 1.30
N VAL A 437 -36.46 -8.21 1.32
CA VAL A 437 -37.20 -7.56 2.41
C VAL A 437 -38.08 -8.63 3.04
N ILE A 438 -37.64 -9.10 4.20
CA ILE A 438 -38.15 -10.28 4.90
C ILE A 438 -38.97 -9.77 6.08
N ASP A 439 -40.19 -10.26 6.22
CA ASP A 439 -41.02 -9.87 7.35
C ASP A 439 -40.58 -10.66 8.59
N VAL A 440 -40.55 -9.98 9.73
CA VAL A 440 -40.17 -10.55 11.02
C VAL A 440 -41.42 -10.70 11.87
N ASP A 441 -41.73 -11.92 12.29
CA ASP A 441 -42.80 -12.17 13.24
C ASP A 441 -42.45 -11.54 14.59
N GLN A 442 -43.34 -10.69 15.11
CA GLN A 442 -43.07 -9.91 16.33
C GLN A 442 -43.27 -10.73 17.61
N ASP A 443 -43.99 -11.85 17.54
CA ASP A 443 -44.30 -12.69 18.69
C ASP A 443 -43.18 -13.71 18.93
N ASP A 444 -42.62 -14.29 17.86
CA ASP A 444 -41.62 -15.35 17.96
C ASP A 444 -40.30 -15.10 17.24
N GLY A 445 -40.17 -14.01 16.48
CA GLY A 445 -38.94 -13.60 15.79
C GLY A 445 -38.64 -14.38 14.52
N SER A 446 -39.54 -15.25 14.06
CA SER A 446 -39.36 -16.02 12.82
C SER A 446 -39.40 -15.14 11.56
N LEU A 447 -38.87 -15.68 10.46
CA LEU A 447 -38.65 -14.94 9.20
C LEU A 447 -39.62 -15.40 8.10
N HIS A 448 -40.22 -14.45 7.39
CA HIS A 448 -41.11 -14.70 6.26
C HIS A 448 -40.60 -14.01 4.98
N PHE A 449 -40.20 -14.81 3.99
CA PHE A 449 -39.52 -14.37 2.78
C PHE A 449 -40.49 -13.90 1.70
N ASN A 450 -40.83 -12.62 1.71
CA ASN A 450 -42.02 -12.14 0.98
C ASN A 450 -41.74 -11.20 -0.19
N ARG A 451 -40.63 -10.46 -0.21
CA ARG A 451 -40.41 -9.37 -1.18
C ARG A 451 -38.93 -9.21 -1.56
N THR A 452 -38.69 -8.71 -2.77
CA THR A 452 -37.34 -8.34 -3.25
C THR A 452 -37.33 -7.01 -3.99
N ILE A 453 -36.19 -6.34 -3.99
CA ILE A 453 -35.89 -5.16 -4.78
C ILE A 453 -34.83 -5.53 -5.82
N ASP A 454 -35.16 -5.32 -7.09
CA ASP A 454 -34.28 -5.60 -8.24
C ASP A 454 -33.33 -4.42 -8.48
N PHE A 455 -32.04 -4.60 -8.21
CA PHE A 455 -30.99 -3.63 -8.53
C PHE A 455 -30.31 -3.93 -9.88
N VAL A 456 -30.66 -5.00 -10.57
CA VAL A 456 -30.04 -5.36 -11.86
C VAL A 456 -30.67 -4.55 -12.99
N LYS A 457 -32.00 -4.63 -13.13
CA LYS A 457 -32.70 -4.05 -14.30
C LYS A 457 -32.63 -2.52 -14.39
N PRO A 458 -32.86 -1.74 -13.30
CA PRO A 458 -32.99 -0.28 -13.41
C PRO A 458 -31.69 0.45 -13.78
N PHE A 459 -30.53 -0.21 -13.64
CA PHE A 459 -29.22 0.41 -13.75
C PHE A 459 -28.39 -0.13 -14.92
N SER A 460 -29.01 -0.80 -15.89
CA SER A 460 -28.30 -1.37 -17.06
C SER A 460 -27.53 -0.31 -17.86
N GLU A 461 -28.09 0.89 -18.04
CA GLU A 461 -27.43 2.02 -18.71
C GLU A 461 -26.31 2.68 -17.86
N ARG A 462 -26.18 2.27 -16.59
CA ARG A 462 -25.21 2.77 -15.60
C ARG A 462 -24.12 1.74 -15.31
N GLY A 463 -23.89 0.82 -16.23
CA GLY A 463 -22.92 -0.26 -16.08
C GLY A 463 -23.39 -1.40 -15.17
N GLY A 464 -24.69 -1.47 -14.85
CA GLY A 464 -25.28 -2.39 -13.87
C GLY A 464 -25.04 -1.94 -12.42
N SER A 465 -25.59 -2.65 -11.44
CA SER A 465 -25.42 -2.27 -10.03
C SER A 465 -25.34 -3.45 -9.07
N ARG A 466 -24.58 -3.24 -7.98
CA ARG A 466 -24.30 -4.19 -6.90
C ARG A 466 -24.56 -3.52 -5.55
N PRO A 467 -25.76 -3.63 -4.96
CA PRO A 467 -26.04 -3.06 -3.64
C PRO A 467 -25.32 -3.88 -2.57
N HIS A 468 -24.54 -3.25 -1.71
CA HIS A 468 -23.79 -3.97 -0.68
C HIS A 468 -24.42 -3.84 0.70
N SER A 469 -24.67 -2.64 1.19
CA SER A 469 -25.22 -2.44 2.54
C SER A 469 -26.34 -1.40 2.54
N SER A 470 -27.11 -1.36 3.63
CA SER A 470 -28.26 -0.47 3.73
C SER A 470 -28.45 0.18 5.10
N VAL A 471 -29.05 1.37 5.12
CA VAL A 471 -29.67 1.97 6.32
C VAL A 471 -31.14 2.27 6.06
N ILE A 472 -31.96 2.14 7.09
CA ILE A 472 -33.42 2.31 6.99
C ILE A 472 -33.85 3.52 7.80
N TYR A 473 -34.64 4.38 7.17
CA TYR A 473 -35.28 5.54 7.76
C TYR A 473 -36.77 5.27 7.86
N ASP A 474 -37.33 5.46 9.06
CA ASP A 474 -38.75 5.32 9.32
C ASP A 474 -39.33 6.64 9.84
N PHE A 475 -40.27 7.19 9.07
CA PHE A 475 -41.01 8.43 9.29
C PHE A 475 -42.47 8.16 9.70
N SER A 476 -42.86 6.91 9.96
CA SER A 476 -44.22 6.56 10.36
C SER A 476 -44.55 6.97 11.81
N GLY A 477 -43.54 7.21 12.64
CA GLY A 477 -43.66 7.66 14.02
C GLY A 477 -43.59 9.19 14.22
N PRO A 478 -43.82 9.68 15.46
CA PRO A 478 -43.81 11.12 15.77
C PRO A 478 -42.42 11.78 15.70
N GLU A 479 -41.33 11.00 15.69
CA GLU A 479 -39.98 11.47 15.38
C GLU A 479 -39.36 10.58 14.29
N PRO A 480 -38.69 11.14 13.26
CA PRO A 480 -37.91 10.38 12.29
C PRO A 480 -36.86 9.52 12.99
N ARG A 481 -36.80 8.23 12.68
CA ARG A 481 -35.77 7.33 13.23
C ARG A 481 -34.92 6.77 12.09
N ALA A 482 -33.63 7.12 12.07
CA ALA A 482 -32.61 6.37 11.37
C ALA A 482 -32.00 5.38 12.38
N LEU A 483 -31.98 4.08 12.10
CA LEU A 483 -31.29 3.12 12.96
C LEU A 483 -29.88 2.87 12.44
N SER A 484 -28.90 3.48 13.09
CA SER A 484 -27.70 2.79 13.53
C SER A 484 -27.88 2.59 15.05
N PHE A 485 -27.49 1.42 15.60
CA PHE A 485 -27.75 0.97 16.99
C PHE A 485 -27.89 2.07 18.07
N PRO A 486 -28.77 1.93 19.07
CA PRO A 486 -29.29 3.04 19.86
C PRO A 486 -28.20 3.75 20.67
N VAL A 487 -27.90 4.98 20.28
CA VAL A 487 -27.28 5.97 21.14
C VAL A 487 -28.38 6.63 21.97
N ILE A 488 -28.33 6.45 23.28
CA ILE A 488 -29.12 7.25 24.22
C ILE A 488 -28.35 8.55 24.48
N SER A 489 -28.91 9.72 24.12
CA SER A 489 -28.89 10.98 24.91
C SER A 489 -28.84 12.31 24.10
N HIS A 490 -29.98 13.02 24.07
CA HIS A 490 -30.27 14.44 24.36
C HIS A 490 -29.50 15.61 23.69
N ARG A 491 -30.31 16.54 23.13
CA ARG A 491 -29.99 17.76 22.37
C ARG A 491 -29.25 18.86 23.15
N ALA A 492 -28.35 19.57 22.45
CA ALA A 492 -28.15 21.02 22.62
C ALA A 492 -27.67 21.64 21.28
N SER A 493 -28.43 22.61 20.77
CA SER A 493 -28.11 23.41 19.58
C SER A 493 -27.18 24.57 19.91
N LEU A 494 -26.28 24.93 18.99
CA LEU A 494 -25.79 26.31 18.83
C LEU A 494 -25.36 26.56 17.37
N ILE A 495 -25.82 27.69 16.86
CA ILE A 495 -25.75 28.23 15.49
C ILE A 495 -24.48 29.08 15.37
N PHE A 496 -23.77 29.09 14.23
CA PHE A 496 -23.22 30.32 13.60
C PHE A 496 -22.77 30.09 12.15
N SER A 497 -22.81 31.18 11.39
CA SER A 497 -22.98 31.32 9.94
C SER A 497 -21.76 31.90 9.20
N ASN A 498 -21.61 31.52 7.92
CA ASN A 498 -21.12 32.26 6.71
C ASN A 498 -19.87 33.16 6.85
N SER A 499 -18.90 33.17 5.92
CA SER A 499 -19.05 33.67 4.54
C SER A 499 -17.75 33.55 3.73
N ILE A 500 -17.94 33.53 2.40
CA ILE A 500 -17.03 33.34 1.26
C ILE A 500 -16.32 34.65 0.83
N THR A 501 -15.13 34.60 0.21
CA THR A 501 -14.84 35.13 -1.16
C THR A 501 -13.36 34.99 -1.64
N PRO A 502 -13.11 34.95 -2.97
CA PRO A 502 -11.87 34.45 -3.57
C PRO A 502 -10.99 35.54 -4.23
N PHE A 503 -9.75 35.19 -4.61
CA PHE A 503 -8.92 36.00 -5.52
C PHE A 503 -8.40 35.17 -6.71
N ARG A 504 -8.63 35.71 -7.91
CA ARG A 504 -8.10 35.28 -9.22
C ARG A 504 -6.84 36.11 -9.55
N THR A 505 -5.84 35.51 -10.19
CA THR A 505 -5.09 36.19 -11.27
C THR A 505 -4.45 35.22 -12.26
N THR A 506 -4.31 35.70 -13.50
CA THR A 506 -4.14 35.03 -14.79
C THR A 506 -2.69 34.97 -15.30
N LEU A 507 -2.38 33.86 -16.00
CA LEU A 507 -1.71 33.69 -17.31
C LEU A 507 -0.40 34.45 -17.65
N THR A 508 0.64 33.72 -18.12
CA THR A 508 1.23 33.94 -19.47
C THR A 508 2.19 32.82 -19.90
N MET A 509 2.08 32.47 -21.18
CA MET A 509 2.83 31.46 -21.94
C MET A 509 3.97 32.13 -22.73
N LYS A 510 5.14 31.50 -22.86
CA LYS A 510 6.11 31.79 -23.94
C LYS A 510 6.84 30.51 -24.38
N THR A 511 6.80 30.26 -25.67
CA THR A 511 7.59 29.29 -26.45
C THR A 511 8.87 29.95 -26.99
N PHE A 512 9.95 29.19 -27.20
CA PHE A 512 10.84 29.32 -28.37
C PHE A 512 11.80 28.12 -28.53
N SER A 513 12.23 27.92 -29.79
CA SER A 513 12.72 26.71 -30.45
C SER A 513 14.21 26.32 -30.28
N LEU A 514 14.47 25.08 -30.71
CA LEU A 514 15.70 24.30 -30.88
C LEU A 514 16.84 24.95 -31.71
N LEU A 515 18.11 24.67 -31.35
CA LEU A 515 19.24 24.46 -32.30
C LEU A 515 20.46 23.79 -31.62
N LEU A 516 21.00 22.73 -32.25
CA LEU A 516 22.27 22.06 -31.93
C LEU A 516 23.47 22.83 -32.52
N LEU A 517 24.59 22.92 -31.78
CA LEU A 517 25.93 22.49 -32.24
C LEU A 517 26.94 22.46 -31.08
N ALA A 518 27.87 21.51 -31.14
CA ALA A 518 28.89 21.20 -30.13
C ALA A 518 29.97 22.28 -29.95
N GLY A 519 30.42 22.46 -28.71
CA GLY A 519 31.60 23.25 -28.34
C GLY A 519 31.94 23.02 -26.87
N ALA A 520 33.17 22.60 -26.60
CA ALA A 520 33.68 22.29 -25.27
C ALA A 520 33.67 23.56 -24.37
N ALA A 521 32.64 23.67 -23.55
CA ALA A 521 32.66 24.51 -22.36
C ALA A 521 32.95 23.60 -21.16
N ALA A 522 33.86 24.03 -20.27
CA ALA A 522 34.12 23.31 -19.03
C ALA A 522 32.81 23.18 -18.24
N ALA A 523 32.21 21.99 -18.31
CA ALA A 523 30.92 21.72 -17.67
C ALA A 523 31.09 21.79 -16.14
N ALA A 524 30.19 22.53 -15.50
CA ALA A 524 30.04 22.49 -14.05
C ALA A 524 29.69 21.05 -13.62
N PRO A 525 30.10 20.63 -12.40
CA PRO A 525 29.78 19.30 -11.90
C PRO A 525 28.26 19.09 -11.91
N PHE A 526 27.83 17.86 -12.16
CA PHE A 526 26.42 17.49 -12.26
C PHE A 526 25.61 18.05 -11.08
N SER A 527 24.54 18.78 -11.38
CA SER A 527 23.60 19.35 -10.42
C SER A 527 22.23 19.41 -11.06
N LEU A 528 21.19 19.32 -10.24
CA LEU A 528 19.81 19.36 -10.70
C LEU A 528 19.10 20.66 -10.26
N PRO A 529 18.07 21.11 -10.98
CA PRO A 529 17.30 22.31 -10.63
C PRO A 529 16.60 22.24 -9.26
N ASP A 530 16.36 21.04 -8.74
CA ASP A 530 15.85 20.80 -7.39
C ASP A 530 16.92 21.02 -6.29
N GLY A 531 18.16 21.36 -6.63
CA GLY A 531 19.22 21.63 -5.67
C GLY A 531 20.10 20.45 -5.33
N PHE A 532 19.89 19.26 -5.91
CA PHE A 532 20.84 18.15 -5.81
C PHE A 532 22.25 18.58 -6.29
N PRO A 533 23.34 18.18 -5.59
CA PRO A 533 23.41 17.24 -4.46
C PRO A 533 23.22 17.86 -3.06
N ASN A 534 23.01 19.18 -2.95
CA ASN A 534 22.89 19.88 -1.66
C ASN A 534 21.58 20.67 -1.59
N PRO A 535 20.41 20.00 -1.57
CA PRO A 535 19.14 20.69 -1.59
C PRO A 535 18.89 21.47 -0.28
N SER A 536 18.26 22.64 -0.40
CA SER A 536 17.67 23.32 0.76
C SER A 536 16.57 22.45 1.41
N PRO A 537 16.14 22.73 2.67
CA PRO A 537 15.09 21.94 3.31
C PRO A 537 13.78 21.86 2.50
N SER A 538 13.37 22.96 1.85
CA SER A 538 12.18 22.97 0.98
C SER A 538 12.36 22.14 -0.29
N GLN A 539 13.58 22.16 -0.85
CA GLN A 539 13.94 21.35 -1.99
C GLN A 539 13.97 19.86 -1.63
N LEU A 540 14.57 19.51 -0.49
CA LEU A 540 14.59 18.14 0.01
C LEU A 540 13.18 17.59 0.24
N MET A 541 12.25 18.39 0.79
CA MET A 541 10.85 17.98 0.91
C MET A 541 10.21 17.66 -0.46
N LYS A 542 10.55 18.42 -1.49
CA LYS A 542 10.08 18.15 -2.86
C LYS A 542 10.67 16.86 -3.41
N ILE A 543 11.97 16.64 -3.24
CA ILE A 543 12.65 15.40 -3.65
C ILE A 543 12.01 14.20 -2.94
N GLN A 544 11.80 14.26 -1.63
CA GLN A 544 11.12 13.21 -0.86
C GLN A 544 9.68 12.94 -1.33
N SER A 545 8.95 14.00 -1.71
CA SER A 545 7.61 13.85 -2.28
C SER A 545 7.64 13.19 -3.67
N GLU A 546 8.63 13.52 -4.51
CA GLU A 546 8.80 12.89 -5.83
C GLU A 546 9.27 11.43 -5.69
N ALA A 547 10.13 11.14 -4.71
CA ALA A 547 10.63 9.81 -4.38
C ALA A 547 9.58 8.89 -3.75
N GLY A 548 8.48 9.45 -3.25
CA GLY A 548 7.42 8.70 -2.56
C GLY A 548 7.76 8.32 -1.11
N GLY A 549 8.81 8.90 -0.52
CA GLY A 549 9.29 8.59 0.83
C GLY A 549 10.32 9.60 1.34
N THR A 550 10.55 9.63 2.66
CA THR A 550 11.51 10.53 3.29
C THR A 550 12.85 9.85 3.57
N LEU A 551 13.89 10.65 3.81
CA LEU A 551 15.07 10.16 4.52
C LEU A 551 14.64 9.53 5.86
N PRO A 552 15.35 8.48 6.33
CA PRO A 552 15.13 7.95 7.66
C PRO A 552 15.33 9.05 8.72
N ASN A 553 14.43 9.09 9.70
CA ASN A 553 14.51 10.01 10.84
C ASN A 553 15.26 9.41 12.05
N THR A 554 16.03 8.34 11.83
CA THR A 554 16.86 7.71 12.85
C THR A 554 18.12 8.54 13.11
N ALA A 555 18.70 8.40 14.30
CA ALA A 555 19.93 9.08 14.63
C ALA A 555 21.07 8.58 13.72
N LEU A 556 21.77 9.51 13.07
CA LEU A 556 22.90 9.18 12.22
C LEU A 556 24.07 8.64 13.06
N PRO A 557 24.80 7.62 12.57
CA PRO A 557 26.06 7.22 13.17
C PRO A 557 27.04 8.38 13.26
N THR A 558 27.72 8.49 14.39
CA THR A 558 28.75 9.52 14.65
C THR A 558 30.15 8.94 14.67
N LYS A 559 30.27 7.61 14.72
CA LYS A 559 31.54 6.87 14.66
C LYS A 559 31.35 5.61 13.83
N LEU A 560 32.13 5.51 12.76
CA LEU A 560 32.16 4.34 11.89
C LEU A 560 33.62 3.89 11.68
N PRO A 561 33.87 2.58 11.57
CA PRO A 561 35.14 2.04 11.09
C PRO A 561 35.53 2.55 9.69
N ALA A 562 36.82 2.47 9.37
CA ALA A 562 37.36 3.03 8.12
C ALA A 562 36.85 2.30 6.86
N ASP A 563 36.68 0.99 6.95
CA ASP A 563 36.04 0.15 5.94
C ASP A 563 34.56 0.46 5.78
N ALA A 564 33.82 0.67 6.88
CA ALA A 564 32.44 1.12 6.79
C ALA A 564 32.31 2.49 6.09
N ILE A 565 33.22 3.43 6.38
CA ILE A 565 33.31 4.72 5.69
C ILE A 565 33.61 4.51 4.20
N GLN A 566 34.57 3.66 3.86
CA GLN A 566 34.92 3.37 2.47
C GLN A 566 33.73 2.74 1.71
N SER A 567 32.98 1.81 2.33
CA SER A 567 31.77 1.22 1.75
C SER A 567 30.69 2.28 1.49
N LEU A 568 30.43 3.17 2.44
CA LEU A 568 29.47 4.27 2.25
C LEU A 568 29.92 5.26 1.16
N GLN A 569 31.22 5.48 1.00
CA GLN A 569 31.74 6.30 -0.10
C GLN A 569 31.53 5.64 -1.46
N VAL A 570 31.69 4.31 -1.56
CA VAL A 570 31.37 3.57 -2.80
C VAL A 570 29.88 3.62 -3.11
N ILE A 571 29.01 3.44 -2.10
CA ILE A 571 27.56 3.64 -2.25
C ILE A 571 27.28 5.05 -2.77
N ALA A 572 27.79 6.09 -2.11
CA ALA A 572 27.56 7.47 -2.55
C ALA A 572 28.05 7.75 -3.98
N VAL A 573 29.15 7.14 -4.44
CA VAL A 573 29.57 7.23 -5.85
C VAL A 573 28.52 6.63 -6.78
N ASN A 574 27.95 5.47 -6.41
CA ASN A 574 26.92 4.78 -7.18
C ASN A 574 25.64 5.60 -7.26
N GLU A 575 25.08 6.01 -6.12
CA GLU A 575 23.81 6.75 -6.06
C GLU A 575 23.85 8.07 -6.85
N ILE A 576 24.99 8.78 -6.80
CA ILE A 576 25.18 10.03 -7.55
C ILE A 576 25.27 9.74 -9.06
N PHE A 577 25.92 8.64 -9.45
CA PHE A 577 25.95 8.19 -10.84
C PHE A 577 24.53 7.84 -11.33
N GLU A 578 23.75 7.09 -10.55
CA GLU A 578 22.40 6.67 -10.93
C GLU A 578 21.45 7.86 -11.00
N THR A 579 21.59 8.83 -10.07
CA THR A 579 20.89 10.11 -10.17
C THR A 579 21.18 10.79 -11.52
N ALA A 580 22.45 10.83 -11.96
CA ALA A 580 22.82 11.39 -13.25
C ALA A 580 22.28 10.57 -14.44
N TYR A 581 22.32 9.25 -14.33
CA TYR A 581 21.80 8.33 -15.34
C TYR A 581 20.31 8.51 -15.56
N PHE A 582 19.51 8.40 -14.49
CA PHE A 582 18.06 8.51 -14.55
C PHE A 582 17.60 9.92 -14.86
N SER A 583 18.38 10.95 -14.53
CA SER A 583 18.15 12.32 -15.02
C SER A 583 18.26 12.39 -16.55
N SER A 584 19.36 11.86 -17.11
CA SER A 584 19.55 11.84 -18.57
C SER A 584 18.48 11.00 -19.28
N LEU A 585 18.12 9.84 -18.72
CA LEU A 585 17.08 8.98 -19.29
C LEU A 585 15.71 9.66 -19.24
N LEU A 586 15.35 10.24 -18.09
CA LEU A 586 14.11 10.99 -17.92
C LEU A 586 14.03 12.16 -18.91
N ASP A 587 15.11 12.91 -19.10
CA ASP A 587 15.14 14.04 -20.04
C ASP A 587 14.95 13.57 -21.48
N ASN A 588 15.63 12.49 -21.89
CA ASN A 588 15.51 11.94 -23.23
C ASN A 588 14.07 11.45 -23.51
N VAL A 589 13.48 10.71 -22.57
CA VAL A 589 12.09 10.23 -22.67
C VAL A 589 11.11 11.39 -22.68
N THR A 590 11.24 12.34 -21.75
CA THR A 590 10.34 13.50 -21.61
C THR A 590 10.32 14.31 -22.89
N ASN A 591 11.49 14.61 -23.44
CA ASN A 591 11.63 15.43 -24.65
C ASN A 591 11.43 14.65 -25.96
N GLY A 592 11.24 13.33 -25.91
CA GLY A 592 11.03 12.51 -27.11
C GLY A 592 12.23 12.52 -28.04
N VAL A 593 13.45 12.45 -27.47
CA VAL A 593 14.69 12.33 -28.24
C VAL A 593 14.61 11.07 -29.13
N SER A 594 15.13 11.16 -30.36
CA SER A 594 15.15 10.02 -31.29
C SER A 594 15.73 8.76 -30.61
N GLY A 595 15.00 7.64 -30.67
CA GLY A 595 15.33 6.40 -29.95
C GLY A 595 14.61 6.23 -28.59
N TYR A 596 14.07 7.30 -28.01
CA TYR A 596 13.43 7.30 -26.68
C TYR A 596 11.91 7.48 -26.73
N THR A 597 11.26 6.89 -27.74
CA THR A 597 9.81 7.00 -27.97
C THR A 597 9.10 5.64 -28.05
N ASP A 598 9.83 4.54 -28.12
CA ASP A 598 9.29 3.18 -28.09
C ASP A 598 9.47 2.59 -26.69
N PHE A 599 8.37 2.55 -25.93
CA PHE A 599 8.34 2.07 -24.54
C PHE A 599 7.86 0.62 -24.41
N GLY A 600 7.91 -0.18 -25.48
CA GLY A 600 7.60 -1.60 -25.43
C GLY A 600 6.12 -1.92 -25.11
N GLY A 601 5.22 -0.96 -25.32
CA GLY A 601 3.78 -1.06 -25.03
C GLY A 601 3.34 -0.29 -23.78
N LEU A 602 4.25 0.35 -23.05
CA LEU A 602 3.91 1.22 -21.92
C LEU A 602 3.55 2.64 -22.37
N ASP A 603 2.68 3.30 -21.59
CA ASP A 603 2.34 4.70 -21.81
C ASP A 603 3.50 5.64 -21.43
N LYS A 604 3.72 6.69 -22.24
CA LYS A 604 4.81 7.66 -22.01
C LYS A 604 4.68 8.35 -20.66
N ALA A 605 3.46 8.72 -20.24
CA ALA A 605 3.25 9.43 -18.98
C ALA A 605 3.54 8.51 -17.79
N TYR A 606 3.20 7.23 -17.89
CA TYR A 606 3.60 6.21 -16.91
C TYR A 606 5.14 6.11 -16.81
N VAL A 607 5.84 5.96 -17.95
CA VAL A 607 7.31 5.88 -17.97
C VAL A 607 7.95 7.14 -17.38
N VAL A 608 7.50 8.32 -17.77
CA VAL A 608 7.99 9.60 -17.22
C VAL A 608 7.74 9.70 -15.71
N LYS A 609 6.57 9.26 -15.24
CA LYS A 609 6.24 9.25 -13.80
C LYS A 609 7.16 8.31 -13.03
N SER A 610 7.37 7.09 -13.52
CA SER A 610 8.23 6.10 -12.88
C SER A 610 9.69 6.56 -12.85
N LEU A 611 10.22 7.07 -13.97
CA LEU A 611 11.58 7.59 -14.03
C LEU A 611 11.80 8.82 -13.13
N LYS A 612 10.77 9.66 -12.93
CA LYS A 612 10.83 10.76 -11.94
C LYS A 612 10.96 10.23 -10.52
N ALA A 613 10.17 9.22 -10.16
CA ALA A 613 10.24 8.61 -8.84
C ALA A 613 11.59 7.93 -8.60
N ILE A 614 12.06 7.13 -9.57
CA ILE A 614 13.37 6.46 -9.53
C ILE A 614 14.50 7.49 -9.35
N ARG A 615 14.57 8.52 -10.21
CA ARG A 615 15.59 9.57 -10.09
C ARG A 615 15.59 10.20 -8.68
N ALA A 616 14.41 10.54 -8.16
CA ALA A 616 14.29 11.13 -6.84
C ALA A 616 14.64 10.15 -5.70
N GLN A 617 14.41 8.85 -5.88
CA GLN A 617 14.84 7.81 -4.92
C GLN A 617 16.36 7.75 -4.85
N GLU A 618 17.07 7.77 -5.98
CA GLU A 618 18.54 7.82 -5.99
C GLU A 618 19.09 9.12 -5.41
N GLU A 619 18.39 10.24 -5.60
CA GLU A 619 18.74 11.49 -4.91
C GLU A 619 18.69 11.32 -3.39
N ILE A 620 17.65 10.66 -2.86
CA ILE A 620 17.50 10.39 -1.42
C ILE A 620 18.57 9.43 -0.92
N HIS A 621 18.89 8.36 -1.66
CA HIS A 621 19.98 7.45 -1.30
C HIS A 621 21.33 8.17 -1.23
N ALA A 622 21.66 8.98 -2.25
CA ALA A 622 22.89 9.77 -2.28
C ALA A 622 22.98 10.79 -1.14
N ILE A 623 21.89 11.52 -0.87
CA ILE A 623 21.81 12.49 0.23
C ILE A 623 21.97 11.77 1.57
N GLY A 624 21.31 10.62 1.75
CA GLY A 624 21.40 9.82 2.96
C GLY A 624 22.82 9.31 3.23
N ALA A 625 23.47 8.73 2.22
CA ALA A 625 24.85 8.25 2.33
C ALA A 625 25.82 9.37 2.71
N ASN A 626 25.69 10.54 2.07
CA ASN A 626 26.52 11.70 2.39
C ASN A 626 26.22 12.31 3.77
N ALA A 627 24.97 12.29 4.22
CA ALA A 627 24.62 12.72 5.58
C ALA A 627 25.27 11.82 6.64
N ILE A 628 25.27 10.50 6.42
CA ILE A 628 25.92 9.53 7.31
C ILE A 628 27.44 9.74 7.31
N LEU A 629 28.06 9.90 6.13
CA LEU A 629 29.49 10.20 6.02
C LEU A 629 29.86 11.46 6.80
N ALA A 630 29.12 12.55 6.60
CA ALA A 630 29.37 13.82 7.30
C ALA A 630 29.23 13.66 8.83
N SER A 631 28.18 12.96 9.29
CA SER A 631 27.94 12.70 10.71
C SER A 631 29.05 11.86 11.36
N ALA A 632 29.59 10.88 10.63
CA ALA A 632 30.66 10.00 11.10
C ALA A 632 32.07 10.58 10.94
N GLY A 633 32.21 11.82 10.44
CA GLY A 633 33.51 12.46 10.17
C GLY A 633 34.22 11.95 8.91
N GLY A 634 33.52 11.20 8.06
CA GLY A 634 33.97 10.79 6.73
C GLY A 634 33.86 11.93 5.71
N LYS A 635 34.62 11.82 4.61
CA LYS A 635 34.50 12.76 3.49
C LYS A 635 33.28 12.40 2.64
N THR A 636 32.39 13.35 2.45
CA THR A 636 31.25 13.23 1.52
C THR A 636 31.75 13.15 0.07
N ILE A 637 30.95 12.51 -0.77
CA ILE A 637 31.24 12.33 -2.19
C ILE A 637 30.44 13.34 -3.00
N GLY A 638 31.11 13.98 -3.96
CA GLY A 638 30.50 14.89 -4.91
C GLY A 638 30.40 14.30 -6.33
N PRO A 639 29.67 14.96 -7.22
CA PRO A 639 29.49 14.49 -8.60
C PRO A 639 30.71 14.68 -9.49
N CYS A 640 30.78 13.87 -10.54
CA CYS A 640 31.70 14.01 -11.68
C CYS A 640 30.93 14.37 -12.96
N ASN A 641 31.58 14.29 -14.13
CA ASN A 641 30.85 14.29 -15.40
C ASN A 641 30.64 12.84 -15.84
N TYR A 642 29.46 12.58 -16.41
CA TYR A 642 29.04 11.23 -16.77
C TYR A 642 28.78 11.10 -18.27
N MET A 643 28.97 9.90 -18.79
CA MET A 643 28.62 9.48 -20.15
C MET A 643 27.91 8.14 -20.10
N PHE A 644 26.89 7.96 -20.95
CA PHE A 644 26.07 6.74 -20.95
C PHE A 644 26.06 6.13 -22.35
N PRO A 645 26.54 4.89 -22.54
CA PRO A 645 26.71 4.28 -23.85
C PRO A 645 25.41 3.66 -24.38
N VAL A 646 24.33 4.44 -24.42
CA VAL A 646 22.99 4.02 -24.89
C VAL A 646 22.41 5.05 -25.84
N SER A 647 21.61 4.58 -26.80
CA SER A 647 21.05 5.43 -27.87
C SER A 647 19.53 5.38 -27.96
N ASP A 648 18.88 4.50 -27.20
CA ASP A 648 17.44 4.28 -27.24
C ASP A 648 16.92 3.82 -25.87
N PHE A 649 15.60 3.84 -25.71
CA PHE A 649 14.96 3.49 -24.45
C PHE A 649 15.21 2.03 -24.04
N LYS A 650 15.23 1.09 -25.00
CA LYS A 650 15.40 -0.34 -24.68
C LYS A 650 16.82 -0.63 -24.22
N SER A 651 17.84 -0.10 -24.91
CA SER A 651 19.23 -0.21 -24.49
C SER A 651 19.49 0.51 -23.17
N ALA A 652 18.81 1.63 -22.90
CA ALA A 652 18.87 2.31 -21.61
C ALA A 652 18.28 1.47 -20.45
N ILE A 653 17.12 0.84 -20.65
CA ILE A 653 16.53 -0.02 -19.62
C ILE A 653 17.37 -1.30 -19.42
N ALA A 654 17.94 -1.86 -20.48
CA ALA A 654 18.86 -3.00 -20.38
C ALA A 654 20.12 -2.64 -19.58
N LEU A 655 20.72 -1.49 -19.85
CA LEU A 655 21.88 -1.01 -19.10
C LEU A 655 21.53 -0.72 -17.63
N ALA A 656 20.33 -0.18 -17.37
CA ALA A 656 19.83 0.05 -16.02
C ALA A 656 19.77 -1.24 -15.21
N ALA A 657 19.19 -2.30 -15.78
CA ALA A 657 19.16 -3.62 -15.15
C ALA A 657 20.58 -4.12 -14.82
N THR A 658 21.51 -4.07 -15.78
CA THR A 658 22.87 -4.60 -15.58
C THR A 658 23.66 -3.93 -14.45
N PHE A 659 23.62 -2.59 -14.35
CA PHE A 659 24.33 -1.95 -13.23
C PHE A 659 23.58 -2.14 -11.91
N THR A 660 22.24 -2.19 -11.93
CA THR A 660 21.43 -2.44 -10.71
C THR A 660 21.74 -3.84 -10.17
N ASP A 661 21.81 -4.86 -11.01
CA ASP A 661 22.22 -6.22 -10.62
C ASP A 661 23.61 -6.25 -9.94
N LEU A 662 24.57 -5.45 -10.44
CA LEU A 662 25.91 -5.34 -9.84
C LEU A 662 25.87 -4.64 -8.46
N VAL A 663 25.01 -3.64 -8.31
CA VAL A 663 24.84 -2.85 -7.08
C VAL A 663 24.13 -3.69 -6.03
N LEU A 664 23.03 -4.36 -6.37
CA LEU A 664 22.33 -5.33 -5.50
C LEU A 664 23.30 -6.38 -4.94
N GLY A 665 24.20 -6.89 -5.78
CA GLY A 665 25.27 -7.80 -5.35
C GLY A 665 26.27 -7.20 -4.38
N THR A 666 26.59 -5.91 -4.56
CA THR A 666 27.54 -5.17 -3.75
C THR A 666 26.96 -4.79 -2.38
N LEU A 667 25.69 -4.36 -2.35
CA LEU A 667 24.98 -3.98 -1.13
C LEU A 667 24.84 -5.16 -0.16
N GLN A 668 24.67 -6.40 -0.66
CA GLN A 668 24.72 -7.62 0.17
C GLN A 668 26.05 -7.74 0.93
N GLY A 669 27.17 -7.48 0.23
CA GLY A 669 28.50 -7.49 0.83
C GLY A 669 28.69 -6.37 1.85
N VAL A 670 28.20 -5.16 1.54
CA VAL A 670 28.24 -4.01 2.46
C VAL A 670 27.43 -4.27 3.72
N GLN A 671 26.22 -4.82 3.59
CA GLN A 671 25.38 -5.19 4.73
C GLN A 671 26.07 -6.21 5.64
N LYS A 672 26.76 -7.19 5.06
CA LYS A 672 27.59 -8.15 5.81
C LYS A 672 28.74 -7.45 6.54
N THR A 673 29.45 -6.52 5.89
CA THR A 673 30.52 -5.74 6.53
C THR A 673 30.00 -4.95 7.72
N PHE A 674 28.91 -4.19 7.54
CA PHE A 674 28.31 -3.43 8.64
C PHE A 674 27.86 -4.30 9.82
N ALA A 675 27.34 -5.50 9.54
CA ALA A 675 26.98 -6.46 10.58
C ALA A 675 28.21 -6.97 11.36
N LEU A 676 29.32 -7.25 10.67
CA LEU A 676 30.56 -7.72 11.28
C LEU A 676 31.29 -6.63 12.09
N ASP A 677 31.21 -5.38 11.62
CA ASP A 677 31.80 -4.22 12.29
C ASP A 677 31.15 -3.92 13.65
N GLY A 678 29.89 -4.33 13.84
CA GLY A 678 29.14 -4.13 15.07
C GLY A 678 28.84 -2.65 15.36
N GLY A 679 28.52 -2.35 16.61
CA GLY A 679 28.32 -0.97 17.08
C GLY A 679 27.27 -0.19 16.27
N GLN A 680 27.60 1.06 15.91
CA GLN A 680 26.67 1.94 15.17
C GLN A 680 26.50 1.53 13.69
N ALA A 681 27.48 0.82 13.11
CA ALA A 681 27.34 0.28 11.76
C ALA A 681 26.26 -0.81 11.74
N ALA A 682 26.34 -1.79 12.64
CA ALA A 682 25.36 -2.87 12.73
C ALA A 682 23.96 -2.37 13.13
N ASN A 683 23.87 -1.50 14.13
CA ASN A 683 22.58 -1.07 14.70
C ASN A 683 21.77 -0.17 13.77
N GLY A 684 22.41 0.59 12.88
CA GLY A 684 21.76 1.61 12.07
C GLY A 684 21.80 1.35 10.56
N LEU A 685 22.87 0.73 10.05
CA LEU A 685 23.11 0.67 8.60
C LEU A 685 22.70 -0.66 7.96
N VAL A 686 22.63 -1.75 8.73
CA VAL A 686 22.25 -3.08 8.20
C VAL A 686 20.81 -3.08 7.68
N SER A 687 19.86 -2.60 8.48
CA SER A 687 18.45 -2.51 8.07
C SER A 687 18.25 -1.44 6.98
N LEU A 688 19.03 -0.35 7.04
CA LEU A 688 18.97 0.70 6.04
C LEU A 688 19.39 0.17 4.67
N VAL A 689 20.55 -0.48 4.55
CA VAL A 689 21.00 -1.09 3.30
C VAL A 689 20.05 -2.20 2.86
N GLY A 690 19.52 -3.00 3.80
CA GLY A 690 18.50 -4.01 3.47
C GLY A 690 17.22 -3.41 2.85
N SER A 691 16.82 -2.20 3.26
CA SER A 691 15.69 -1.49 2.64
C SER A 691 16.00 -0.97 1.24
N ILE A 692 17.25 -0.51 1.01
CA ILE A 692 17.72 -0.07 -0.31
C ILE A 692 17.76 -1.25 -1.28
N ILE A 693 18.29 -2.41 -0.86
CA ILE A 693 18.26 -3.65 -1.65
C ILE A 693 16.83 -4.03 -2.06
N GLY A 694 15.86 -3.91 -1.14
CA GLY A 694 14.46 -4.18 -1.45
C GLY A 694 13.91 -3.23 -2.51
N GLN A 695 14.17 -1.94 -2.36
CA GLN A 695 13.71 -0.90 -3.28
C GLN A 695 14.36 -1.03 -4.66
N GLU A 696 15.69 -1.19 -4.75
CA GLU A 696 16.39 -1.38 -6.02
C GLU A 696 16.00 -2.70 -6.69
N GLY A 697 15.67 -3.75 -5.91
CA GLY A 697 15.12 -5.00 -6.44
C GLY A 697 13.75 -4.83 -7.10
N GLU A 698 12.90 -3.92 -6.61
CA GLU A 698 11.64 -3.55 -7.28
C GLU A 698 11.92 -2.85 -8.61
N GLN A 699 12.93 -1.96 -8.66
CA GLN A 699 13.35 -1.29 -9.89
C GLN A 699 13.86 -2.30 -10.92
N ASP A 700 14.78 -3.18 -10.53
CA ASP A 700 15.36 -4.19 -11.41
C ASP A 700 14.28 -5.12 -11.97
N GLY A 701 13.37 -5.58 -11.12
CA GLY A 701 12.22 -6.38 -11.56
C GLY A 701 11.36 -5.68 -12.60
N ALA A 702 11.15 -4.35 -12.45
CA ALA A 702 10.46 -3.55 -13.45
C ALA A 702 11.27 -3.41 -14.76
N TYR A 703 12.59 -3.18 -14.69
CA TYR A 703 13.45 -3.13 -15.88
C TYR A 703 13.43 -4.43 -16.66
N ARG A 704 13.43 -5.56 -15.96
CA ARG A 704 13.35 -6.90 -16.56
C ARG A 704 11.99 -7.13 -17.20
N LEU A 705 10.90 -6.73 -16.56
CA LEU A 705 9.55 -6.79 -17.15
C LEU A 705 9.41 -5.95 -18.42
N ILE A 706 9.95 -4.73 -18.45
CA ILE A 706 9.97 -3.87 -19.65
C ILE A 706 10.70 -4.56 -20.80
N GLN A 707 11.76 -5.31 -20.49
CA GLN A 707 12.52 -6.11 -21.45
C GLN A 707 11.85 -7.45 -21.80
N ARG A 708 10.67 -7.75 -21.23
CA ARG A 708 9.95 -9.03 -21.37
C ARG A 708 10.72 -10.24 -20.84
N LYS A 709 11.51 -10.03 -19.80
CA LYS A 709 12.24 -11.07 -19.06
C LYS A 709 11.44 -11.47 -17.80
N THR A 710 11.81 -12.59 -17.20
CA THR A 710 11.30 -12.96 -15.86
C THR A 710 11.67 -11.86 -14.85
N PRO A 711 10.72 -11.37 -14.02
CA PRO A 711 10.97 -10.26 -13.09
C PRO A 711 12.19 -10.50 -12.19
N SER A 712 12.32 -11.70 -11.62
CA SER A 712 13.53 -12.10 -10.90
C SER A 712 14.48 -12.84 -11.82
N ALA A 713 15.75 -12.42 -11.87
CA ALA A 713 16.77 -13.05 -12.71
C ALA A 713 17.17 -14.45 -12.23
N SER A 714 17.23 -14.64 -10.91
CA SER A 714 17.66 -15.88 -10.26
C SER A 714 17.07 -15.95 -8.84
N PRO A 715 16.85 -17.15 -8.26
CA PRO A 715 16.49 -17.28 -6.84
C PRO A 715 17.55 -16.72 -5.88
N PHE A 716 18.81 -16.65 -6.32
CA PHE A 716 19.91 -16.06 -5.57
C PHE A 716 20.69 -15.13 -6.50
N LEU A 717 20.58 -13.82 -6.27
CA LEU A 717 21.29 -12.80 -7.05
C LEU A 717 22.80 -12.88 -6.83
N THR A 718 23.55 -12.37 -7.80
CA THR A 718 25.02 -12.47 -7.84
C THR A 718 25.67 -11.61 -6.78
N ALA A 719 26.51 -12.21 -5.94
CA ALA A 719 27.33 -11.45 -5.00
C ALA A 719 28.42 -10.66 -5.73
N ALA A 720 28.64 -9.39 -5.34
CA ALA A 720 29.71 -8.56 -5.87
C ALA A 720 30.46 -7.86 -4.73
N ALA A 721 31.72 -7.51 -4.98
CA ALA A 721 32.55 -6.76 -4.04
C ALA A 721 32.59 -5.27 -4.44
N GLY A 722 32.68 -4.37 -3.45
CA GLY A 722 32.75 -2.92 -3.67
C GLY A 722 33.74 -2.46 -4.77
N PRO A 723 34.95 -3.05 -4.88
CA PRO A 723 35.85 -2.72 -5.98
C PRO A 723 35.30 -2.99 -7.37
N PHE A 724 34.45 -4.00 -7.57
CA PHE A 724 33.82 -4.26 -8.86
C PHE A 724 32.77 -3.21 -9.20
N ALA A 725 31.87 -2.85 -8.27
CA ALA A 725 30.91 -1.76 -8.49
C ALA A 725 31.61 -0.42 -8.78
N PHE A 726 32.59 -0.05 -7.96
CA PHE A 726 33.33 1.20 -8.16
C PHE A 726 34.06 1.23 -9.51
N ASN A 727 34.76 0.15 -9.89
CA ASN A 727 35.45 0.10 -11.18
C ASN A 727 34.48 0.03 -12.35
N GLY A 728 33.32 -0.64 -12.22
CA GLY A 728 32.26 -0.63 -13.21
C GLY A 728 31.80 0.79 -13.51
N VAL A 729 31.41 1.55 -12.47
CA VAL A 729 30.99 2.95 -12.61
C VAL A 729 32.12 3.82 -13.17
N ASN A 730 33.32 3.74 -12.58
CA ASN A 730 34.44 4.58 -12.94
C ASN A 730 34.93 4.36 -14.38
N GLN A 731 34.91 3.12 -14.86
CA GLN A 731 35.40 2.78 -16.21
C GLN A 731 34.33 2.98 -17.29
N MET A 732 33.05 2.76 -16.96
CA MET A 732 31.97 2.76 -17.95
C MET A 732 31.26 4.10 -18.08
N PHE A 733 31.14 4.86 -16.99
CA PHE A 733 30.24 6.02 -16.94
C PHE A 733 30.90 7.32 -16.53
N ILE A 734 31.97 7.31 -15.74
CA ILE A 734 32.67 8.55 -15.38
C ILE A 734 33.57 8.99 -16.54
N VAL A 735 33.42 10.24 -16.97
CA VAL A 735 34.31 10.84 -17.97
C VAL A 735 35.72 10.94 -17.37
N PRO A 736 36.76 10.35 -17.99
CA PRO A 736 38.12 10.36 -17.43
C PRO A 736 38.61 11.76 -17.09
N GLY A 737 39.13 11.94 -15.86
CA GLY A 737 39.65 13.21 -15.37
C GLY A 737 38.61 14.28 -15.04
N SER A 738 37.31 13.97 -15.08
CA SER A 738 36.24 14.95 -14.83
C SER A 738 35.91 15.18 -13.35
N CYS A 739 36.26 14.23 -12.48
CA CYS A 739 36.03 14.36 -11.04
C CYS A 739 36.93 15.46 -10.45
N LYS A 740 36.31 16.52 -9.92
CA LYS A 740 37.05 17.59 -9.24
C LYS A 740 37.66 17.08 -7.93
N PRO A 741 38.78 17.64 -7.43
CA PRO A 741 39.32 17.27 -6.13
C PRO A 741 38.30 17.37 -4.98
N SER A 742 37.37 18.32 -5.07
CA SER A 742 36.28 18.51 -4.11
C SER A 742 35.23 17.39 -4.11
N SER A 743 35.19 16.53 -5.13
CA SER A 743 34.27 15.39 -5.17
C SER A 743 34.73 14.22 -4.30
N ASN A 744 35.98 14.22 -3.84
CA ASN A 744 36.60 13.18 -3.02
C ASN A 744 36.63 11.76 -3.64
N VAL A 745 36.15 11.56 -4.87
CA VAL A 745 36.09 10.24 -5.54
C VAL A 745 37.48 9.59 -5.65
N SER A 746 38.51 10.38 -6.01
CA SER A 746 39.89 9.88 -6.09
C SER A 746 40.51 9.54 -4.74
N SER A 747 39.84 9.84 -3.61
CA SER A 747 40.34 9.63 -2.26
C SER A 747 39.72 8.42 -1.54
N ILE A 748 38.87 7.64 -2.22
CA ILE A 748 38.18 6.48 -1.64
C ILE A 748 39.14 5.27 -1.47
N HIS A 749 40.35 5.31 -2.01
CA HIS A 749 41.39 4.26 -1.88
C HIS A 749 40.91 2.84 -2.28
N ILE A 750 40.06 2.73 -3.30
CA ILE A 750 39.65 1.45 -3.90
C ILE A 750 40.70 1.02 -4.94
N PRO A 751 41.05 -0.29 -5.01
CA PRO A 751 41.93 -0.80 -6.07
C PRO A 751 41.41 -0.44 -7.46
N SER A 752 42.26 0.18 -8.29
CA SER A 752 41.94 0.43 -9.69
C SER A 752 42.25 -0.82 -10.51
N PHE A 753 41.28 -1.26 -11.30
CA PHE A 753 41.45 -2.36 -12.24
C PHE A 753 41.67 -1.84 -13.65
N ASP A 754 42.39 -2.61 -14.46
CA ASP A 754 42.32 -2.47 -15.91
C ASP A 754 40.93 -2.89 -16.41
N THR A 755 40.55 -2.40 -17.59
CA THR A 755 39.26 -2.74 -18.19
C THR A 755 39.24 -4.19 -18.65
N LEU A 756 38.09 -4.84 -18.50
CA LEU A 756 37.80 -6.16 -19.06
C LEU A 756 36.41 -6.10 -19.71
N LYS A 757 36.33 -6.34 -21.01
CA LYS A 757 35.08 -6.26 -21.77
C LYS A 757 34.84 -7.57 -22.51
N LEU A 758 33.58 -8.00 -22.53
CA LEU A 758 33.15 -9.07 -23.41
C LEU A 758 33.17 -8.53 -24.85
N ASP A 759 33.83 -9.23 -25.77
CA ASP A 759 33.92 -8.82 -27.18
C ASP A 759 32.50 -8.83 -27.80
N ALA A 760 32.16 -7.77 -28.54
CA ALA A 760 30.83 -7.60 -29.13
C ALA A 760 30.49 -8.62 -30.23
N SER A 761 31.49 -9.35 -30.75
CA SER A 761 31.31 -10.44 -31.72
C SER A 761 30.90 -11.77 -31.09
N ASN A 762 30.89 -11.87 -29.75
CA ASN A 762 30.41 -13.08 -29.09
C ASN A 762 28.90 -13.26 -29.33
N ALA A 763 28.51 -14.50 -29.67
CA ALA A 763 27.13 -14.91 -29.47
C ALA A 763 26.86 -14.98 -27.96
N MET A 764 25.66 -14.56 -27.53
CA MET A 764 25.27 -14.71 -26.12
C MET A 764 25.28 -16.20 -25.75
N PRO A 765 25.75 -16.57 -24.55
CA PRO A 765 25.81 -17.97 -24.15
C PRO A 765 24.42 -18.61 -24.14
N GLU A 766 24.18 -19.62 -24.97
CA GLU A 766 22.98 -20.46 -24.95
C GLU A 766 23.35 -21.92 -24.69
N ALA A 767 22.43 -22.71 -24.13
CA ALA A 767 22.63 -24.12 -23.76
C ALA A 767 23.10 -25.04 -24.91
N LYS A 768 23.07 -24.58 -26.17
CA LYS A 768 23.48 -25.34 -27.36
C LYS A 768 24.81 -24.88 -27.99
N SER A 769 25.47 -23.86 -27.45
CA SER A 769 26.64 -23.21 -28.09
C SER A 769 27.68 -22.68 -27.09
N VAL A 770 27.97 -23.41 -26.01
CA VAL A 770 28.99 -23.00 -25.02
C VAL A 770 30.42 -23.16 -25.59
N GLY A 771 30.77 -22.27 -26.51
CA GLY A 771 32.14 -22.01 -26.95
C GLY A 771 32.88 -21.16 -25.92
N ALA A 772 34.20 -21.01 -26.12
CA ALA A 772 34.99 -20.05 -25.34
C ALA A 772 34.55 -18.62 -25.69
N LEU A 773 34.26 -17.80 -24.68
CA LEU A 773 33.96 -16.38 -24.84
C LEU A 773 35.26 -15.60 -25.06
N LYS A 774 35.22 -14.62 -25.95
CA LYS A 774 36.35 -13.72 -26.22
C LYS A 774 36.24 -12.46 -25.37
N PHE A 775 37.35 -12.04 -24.79
CA PHE A 775 37.46 -10.84 -23.96
C PHE A 775 38.55 -9.92 -24.46
N ASP A 776 38.31 -8.61 -24.34
CA ASP A 776 39.26 -7.52 -24.53
C ASP A 776 39.66 -6.94 -23.17
N THR A 777 40.95 -6.63 -22.99
CA THR A 777 41.43 -5.98 -21.76
C THR A 777 42.49 -4.91 -22.03
N SER A 778 42.51 -3.87 -21.19
CA SER A 778 43.62 -2.88 -21.14
C SER A 778 44.82 -3.37 -20.31
N TYR A 779 44.73 -4.54 -19.68
CA TYR A 779 45.88 -5.13 -19.02
C TYR A 779 46.86 -5.66 -20.07
N GLY A 780 47.97 -4.96 -20.30
CA GLY A 780 48.93 -5.33 -21.36
C GLY A 780 49.77 -6.57 -21.07
N LYS A 781 49.78 -7.07 -19.82
CA LYS A 781 50.65 -8.16 -19.35
C LYS A 781 49.94 -9.51 -19.24
N VAL A 782 48.86 -9.73 -20.00
CA VAL A 782 48.13 -11.01 -19.99
C VAL A 782 49.06 -12.16 -20.37
N SER A 783 49.09 -13.20 -19.53
CA SER A 783 49.78 -14.46 -19.83
C SER A 783 48.94 -15.65 -19.42
N SER A 784 48.76 -16.62 -20.32
CA SER A 784 48.00 -17.85 -20.05
C SER A 784 48.63 -18.75 -18.98
N SER A 785 49.89 -18.52 -18.59
CA SER A 785 50.55 -19.28 -17.53
C SER A 785 50.37 -18.67 -16.14
N SER A 786 49.96 -17.41 -16.04
CA SER A 786 49.87 -16.68 -14.77
C SER A 786 48.47 -16.12 -14.53
N ASN A 787 47.76 -15.73 -15.58
CA ASN A 787 46.43 -15.18 -15.47
C ASN A 787 45.35 -16.22 -15.74
N HIS A 788 44.24 -16.06 -15.02
CA HIS A 788 43.05 -16.91 -15.12
C HIS A 788 41.81 -16.02 -15.14
N LEU A 789 40.69 -16.54 -15.64
CA LEU A 789 39.41 -15.83 -15.58
C LEU A 789 38.55 -16.42 -14.47
N ALA A 790 38.20 -15.60 -13.50
CA ALA A 790 37.26 -15.94 -12.43
C ALA A 790 35.86 -15.44 -12.80
N TYR A 791 34.85 -16.29 -12.61
CA TYR A 791 33.44 -15.96 -12.75
C TYR A 791 32.73 -16.04 -11.40
N ILE A 792 31.87 -15.05 -11.13
CA ILE A 792 31.02 -14.96 -9.95
C ILE A 792 29.57 -14.86 -10.43
N SER A 793 28.71 -15.79 -10.02
CA SER A 793 27.29 -15.79 -10.34
C SER A 793 26.48 -16.41 -9.20
N GLY A 794 25.35 -15.80 -8.88
CA GLY A 794 24.57 -16.09 -7.69
C GLY A 794 25.40 -16.01 -6.41
N GLN A 795 25.05 -16.86 -5.45
CA GLN A 795 25.80 -17.04 -4.20
C GLN A 795 26.78 -18.24 -4.29
N ASN A 796 27.12 -18.67 -5.50
CA ASN A 796 27.99 -19.81 -5.73
C ASN A 796 29.45 -19.48 -5.39
N LYS A 797 30.24 -20.52 -5.09
CA LYS A 797 31.70 -20.38 -5.02
C LYS A 797 32.24 -19.93 -6.40
N PRO A 798 33.14 -18.93 -6.47
CA PRO A 798 33.68 -18.48 -7.75
C PRO A 798 34.32 -19.61 -8.56
N VAL A 799 34.09 -19.60 -9.87
CA VAL A 799 34.64 -20.58 -10.81
C VAL A 799 35.81 -19.96 -11.55
N VAL A 800 36.98 -20.56 -11.47
CA VAL A 800 38.19 -20.09 -12.16
C VAL A 800 38.49 -21.01 -13.35
N VAL A 801 38.72 -20.43 -14.52
CA VAL A 801 39.06 -21.15 -15.75
C VAL A 801 40.37 -20.63 -16.34
N PRO A 802 41.15 -21.48 -17.04
CA PRO A 802 42.32 -21.03 -17.78
C PRO A 802 41.90 -20.14 -18.96
N ILE A 803 42.69 -19.11 -19.23
CA ILE A 803 42.57 -18.31 -20.46
C ILE A 803 43.38 -18.96 -21.60
N LYS A 804 42.91 -18.80 -22.82
CA LYS A 804 43.51 -19.33 -24.05
C LYS A 804 43.59 -18.24 -25.12
N SER A 805 44.26 -18.54 -26.23
CA SER A 805 44.35 -17.67 -27.41
C SER A 805 44.69 -16.21 -27.06
N VAL A 806 45.72 -16.03 -26.22
CA VAL A 806 46.15 -14.68 -25.80
C VAL A 806 46.85 -14.00 -26.97
N HIS A 807 46.30 -12.88 -27.42
CA HIS A 807 46.88 -12.03 -28.44
C HIS A 807 47.09 -10.63 -27.87
N SER A 808 48.32 -10.14 -27.88
CA SER A 808 48.64 -8.77 -27.48
C SER A 808 48.26 -7.80 -28.61
N ASN A 809 47.49 -6.78 -28.28
CA ASN A 809 47.05 -5.71 -29.19
C ASN A 809 47.85 -4.43 -28.89
N GLY A 810 49.17 -4.55 -28.79
CA GLY A 810 50.07 -3.48 -28.37
C GLY A 810 50.50 -3.57 -26.90
N LYS A 811 51.22 -2.55 -26.40
CA LYS A 811 51.85 -2.61 -25.06
C LYS A 811 50.86 -2.64 -23.89
N ASN A 812 49.64 -2.14 -24.09
CA ASN A 812 48.65 -1.87 -23.03
C ASN A 812 47.28 -2.48 -23.33
N SER A 813 47.21 -3.54 -24.15
CA SER A 813 45.95 -4.25 -24.36
C SER A 813 46.17 -5.66 -24.89
N ALA A 814 45.24 -6.54 -24.59
CA ALA A 814 45.24 -7.91 -25.09
C ALA A 814 43.82 -8.44 -25.29
N THR A 815 43.69 -9.43 -26.16
CA THR A 815 42.51 -10.28 -26.30
C THR A 815 42.82 -11.69 -25.87
N PHE A 816 41.86 -12.38 -25.28
CA PHE A 816 41.97 -13.80 -24.96
C PHE A 816 40.60 -14.47 -25.01
N THR A 817 40.58 -15.80 -24.92
CA THR A 817 39.35 -16.58 -24.81
C THR A 817 39.31 -17.37 -23.50
N ALA A 818 38.12 -17.60 -22.97
CA ALA A 818 37.91 -18.39 -21.77
C ALA A 818 36.58 -19.15 -21.85
N SER A 819 36.56 -20.41 -21.40
CA SER A 819 35.33 -21.20 -21.35
C SER A 819 34.34 -20.60 -20.37
N PHE A 820 33.06 -20.50 -20.74
CA PHE A 820 32.01 -20.04 -19.85
C PHE A 820 31.36 -21.22 -19.09
N PRO A 821 31.26 -21.19 -17.76
CA PRO A 821 30.80 -22.33 -16.97
C PRO A 821 29.26 -22.47 -16.91
N TYR A 822 28.57 -22.42 -18.06
CA TYR A 822 27.11 -22.39 -18.19
C TYR A 822 26.41 -23.47 -17.32
N ASP A 823 26.80 -24.74 -17.51
CA ASP A 823 26.19 -25.90 -16.82
C ASP A 823 26.53 -26.00 -15.33
N LYS A 824 27.35 -25.09 -14.79
CA LYS A 824 27.71 -25.02 -13.36
C LYS A 824 26.86 -24.02 -12.58
N GLY A 825 25.67 -23.70 -13.08
CA GLY A 825 24.74 -22.75 -12.46
C GLY A 825 25.00 -21.29 -12.82
N PHE A 826 25.65 -21.04 -13.98
CA PHE A 826 25.91 -19.70 -14.51
C PHE A 826 25.01 -19.41 -15.73
N SER A 827 23.85 -20.08 -15.82
CA SER A 827 22.99 -20.06 -16.99
C SER A 827 21.91 -18.97 -16.97
N HIS A 828 21.79 -18.19 -15.89
CA HIS A 828 20.80 -17.11 -15.74
C HIS A 828 21.31 -16.00 -14.81
N GLY A 829 20.87 -14.77 -15.07
CA GLY A 829 21.21 -13.54 -14.35
C GLY A 829 22.63 -13.03 -14.59
N LEU A 830 23.01 -12.01 -13.82
CA LEU A 830 24.32 -11.39 -13.89
C LEU A 830 25.44 -12.40 -13.57
N THR A 831 26.50 -12.38 -14.37
CA THR A 831 27.80 -12.96 -14.04
C THR A 831 28.87 -11.88 -14.08
N VAL A 832 29.64 -11.76 -13.00
CA VAL A 832 30.82 -10.88 -12.91
C VAL A 832 32.07 -11.70 -13.26
N ALA A 833 32.75 -11.29 -14.32
CA ALA A 833 34.03 -11.84 -14.76
C ALA A 833 35.20 -10.95 -14.30
N ALA A 834 36.28 -11.56 -13.85
CA ALA A 834 37.49 -10.87 -13.44
C ALA A 834 38.74 -11.63 -13.90
N LEU A 835 39.65 -10.92 -14.57
CA LEU A 835 40.97 -11.44 -14.89
C LEU A 835 41.83 -11.36 -13.62
N VAL A 836 42.28 -12.51 -13.13
CA VAL A 836 43.03 -12.63 -11.88
C VAL A 836 44.47 -13.07 -12.13
N ASP A 837 45.36 -12.79 -11.18
CA ASP A 837 46.80 -13.11 -11.24
C ASP A 837 47.19 -14.49 -10.67
N ASN A 838 46.22 -15.27 -10.19
CA ASN A 838 46.43 -16.63 -9.70
C ASN A 838 45.18 -17.50 -9.94
N ALA A 839 45.34 -18.82 -9.83
CA ALA A 839 44.29 -19.80 -10.15
C ALA A 839 43.24 -19.98 -9.03
N GLY A 840 43.33 -19.26 -7.90
CA GLY A 840 42.53 -19.53 -6.71
C GLY A 840 42.94 -20.84 -6.01
N PRO A 841 42.00 -21.56 -5.36
CA PRO A 841 40.56 -21.30 -5.32
C PRO A 841 40.20 -20.06 -4.48
N PHE A 842 39.20 -19.31 -4.91
CA PHE A 842 38.66 -18.19 -4.15
C PHE A 842 37.49 -18.64 -3.28
N ALA A 843 37.38 -18.04 -2.09
CA ALA A 843 36.28 -18.32 -1.16
C ALA A 843 34.99 -17.60 -1.57
N ASP A 844 35.11 -16.35 -2.03
CA ASP A 844 34.00 -15.45 -2.33
C ASP A 844 34.41 -14.33 -3.32
N ALA A 845 33.47 -13.45 -3.65
CA ALA A 845 33.70 -12.30 -4.54
C ALA A 845 34.79 -11.34 -4.04
N ALA A 846 34.94 -11.16 -2.72
CA ALA A 846 35.95 -10.28 -2.14
C ALA A 846 37.36 -10.85 -2.32
N ALA A 847 37.53 -12.17 -2.20
CA ALA A 847 38.78 -12.86 -2.49
C ALA A 847 39.19 -12.73 -3.97
N VAL A 848 38.22 -12.79 -4.90
CA VAL A 848 38.47 -12.55 -6.32
C VAL A 848 38.91 -11.10 -6.55
N ALA A 849 38.21 -10.12 -5.97
CA ALA A 849 38.53 -8.70 -6.13
C ALA A 849 39.97 -8.35 -5.70
N LYS A 850 40.48 -9.00 -4.63
CA LYS A 850 41.86 -8.80 -4.15
C LYS A 850 42.94 -9.25 -5.14
N CYS A 851 42.62 -10.21 -6.01
CA CYS A 851 43.55 -10.79 -6.98
C CYS A 851 43.27 -10.30 -8.41
N THR A 852 42.32 -9.38 -8.58
CA THR A 852 41.89 -8.89 -9.88
C THR A 852 42.89 -7.90 -10.45
N VAL A 853 43.34 -8.16 -11.67
CA VAL A 853 44.16 -7.23 -12.46
C VAL A 853 43.33 -6.48 -13.49
N ALA A 854 42.25 -7.08 -14.02
CA ALA A 854 41.30 -6.42 -14.90
C ALA A 854 39.85 -6.87 -14.64
N GLY A 855 38.92 -5.93 -14.60
CA GLY A 855 37.51 -6.16 -14.28
C GLY A 855 36.73 -4.89 -13.90
N PRO A 856 35.42 -5.01 -13.65
CA PRO A 856 34.60 -6.18 -13.92
C PRO A 856 34.24 -6.31 -15.41
N GLY A 857 34.18 -7.54 -15.92
CA GLY A 857 33.41 -7.86 -17.13
C GLY A 857 32.00 -8.28 -16.71
N LEU A 858 30.97 -7.60 -17.19
CA LEU A 858 29.58 -7.89 -16.84
C LEU A 858 28.92 -8.70 -17.97
N ILE A 859 28.24 -9.79 -17.62
CA ILE A 859 27.60 -10.71 -18.56
C ILE A 859 26.19 -10.98 -18.06
N GLU A 860 25.18 -10.65 -18.86
CA GLU A 860 23.77 -10.97 -18.57
C GLU A 860 23.30 -12.16 -19.40
N ILE A 861 22.59 -13.09 -18.77
CA ILE A 861 21.97 -14.25 -19.42
C ILE A 861 20.54 -14.39 -18.90
N ASP A 862 19.57 -14.62 -19.78
CA ASP A 862 18.15 -14.71 -19.43
C ASP A 862 17.47 -15.95 -19.98
#